data_AF-A0A419S3E2-F1
#
_entry.id   AF-A0A419S3E2-F1
#
_cell.length_a   1.000
_cell.length_b   1.000
_cell.length_c   1.000
_cell.angle_alpha   90.00
_cell.angle_beta   90.00
_cell.angle_gamma   90.00
#
_symmetry.space_group_name_H-M   'P 1'
#
loop_
_entity.id
_entity.type
_entity.pdbx_description
1 polymer ?
#
loop_
_entity_poly.entity_id
_entity_poly.type
_entity_poly.pdbx_seq_one_letter_code
_entity_poly.pdbx_strand_id
1 'polypeptide(L)'
;MQTENPQLRLASEFVHYTDRNIFLTGKAGTGKTTFLHQLKKTCPKRMVVVAPTGVAAINAGGSTVHSFFQLPFGPYIPTQEDKANQSRRMTREKINLIKSLDLLVIDEISMVRADTLDSIDAVLRRYRDRTKPFGGVQLLMIGDLHQLSPVIKDDEWNLLKDYYSNIYFFNSIALKQTFPINIELKHIYRQSDDFFIGILNAVRENKVDLTVLEQLNSRYIPDFNPDEKEGYITLSSHNHAADRINAEKLKALKTTAHHFTAEVHGDFPEFSYPNALELTFKVGAQVMFVKNDISRDKLYFNGKIGTITKIKEGVIYVKCPDDLQELAVDRVEWQNFRFELNPSTKEIDENIIGTFVQYPLKLAWAITIHKSQGLTFEKAIIDANAAFAHGQVYVALSRCKTFEGLVLHSPINFNSVKTDGVVSHYTKNAEANEPTENHLTQSKIIFQQNLLFDLFQFSMIKSLLFQLKRIGEEQHQTVDKDFLAQINKCREFDEQHIESVAEKFKRQIYIALQEEGLPEENEALQERVKKGCAYFMQQLTALEDLLKQTDFDTDNKAVRKQLDEVLDNMDRELFIKRSGLKLCNEGFQTLAYLKAKANADIDFKSSKKSGSVEPERRKAVPSGVKHDALFHTLKIWRDELAADQGVPVYQVLPQKVLSDLANRLPANFAELERIKGIGKVKIKQYGIEILNMIGAYCESKGIEYKASNELLSVKATKPDTKLLSLKLFKEGKTVEEIAKERSLVTSTIESHLTDFIGDGLDINDFIAPEKVNKISDYILESKATSINQIKQALGSDISYGEIRAVMKHLSLAQES
;
A
#
# COMPACT_ATOMS: atom_id res chain seq x y z
N MET A 1 41.75 -9.45 3.57
CA MET A 1 41.04 -9.63 2.29
C MET A 1 40.32 -10.97 2.37
N GLN A 2 39.03 -10.98 2.73
CA GLN A 2 38.22 -12.21 2.66
C GLN A 2 37.97 -12.51 1.19
N THR A 3 38.32 -13.71 0.75
CA THR A 3 37.99 -14.25 -0.57
C THR A 3 36.48 -14.15 -0.77
N GLU A 4 36.02 -13.27 -1.66
CA GLU A 4 34.59 -13.11 -1.96
C GLU A 4 34.03 -14.43 -2.50
N ASN A 5 33.00 -14.95 -1.84
CA ASN A 5 32.26 -16.12 -2.31
C ASN A 5 31.57 -15.76 -3.65
N PRO A 6 31.91 -16.43 -4.77
CA PRO A 6 31.46 -16.02 -6.08
C PRO A 6 29.94 -16.11 -6.25
N GLN A 7 29.28 -17.07 -5.58
CA GLN A 7 27.82 -17.19 -5.63
C GLN A 7 27.12 -16.05 -4.87
N LEU A 8 27.70 -15.58 -3.76
CA LEU A 8 27.18 -14.41 -3.05
C LEU A 8 27.34 -13.12 -3.87
N ARG A 9 28.47 -12.95 -4.57
CA ARG A 9 28.67 -11.84 -5.50
C ARG A 9 27.65 -11.88 -6.63
N LEU A 10 27.50 -13.04 -7.27
CA LEU A 10 26.55 -13.24 -8.36
C LEU A 10 25.11 -12.93 -7.93
N ALA A 11 24.68 -13.45 -6.77
CA ALA A 11 23.36 -13.15 -6.20
C ALA A 11 23.17 -11.66 -5.94
N SER A 12 24.18 -11.00 -5.35
CA SER A 12 24.15 -9.55 -5.14
C SER A 12 23.94 -8.80 -6.46
N GLU A 13 24.73 -9.12 -7.51
CA GLU A 13 24.64 -8.42 -8.78
C GLU A 13 23.29 -8.61 -9.49
N PHE A 14 22.72 -9.82 -9.47
CA PHE A 14 21.36 -10.05 -9.98
C PHE A 14 20.32 -9.21 -9.24
N VAL A 15 20.42 -9.13 -7.90
CA VAL A 15 19.50 -8.31 -7.11
C VAL A 15 19.64 -6.83 -7.45
N HIS A 16 20.86 -6.31 -7.62
CA HIS A 16 21.07 -4.87 -7.83
C HIS A 16 20.71 -4.43 -9.25
N TYR A 17 21.10 -5.20 -10.26
CA TYR A 17 21.18 -4.72 -11.65
C TYR A 17 20.24 -5.41 -12.62
N THR A 18 19.29 -6.22 -12.15
CA THR A 18 18.29 -6.89 -13.00
C THR A 18 16.89 -6.84 -12.39
N ASP A 19 15.88 -7.31 -13.13
CA ASP A 19 14.51 -7.58 -12.66
C ASP A 19 14.23 -9.08 -12.49
N ARG A 20 15.24 -9.94 -12.61
CA ARG A 20 15.07 -11.40 -12.55
C ARG A 20 14.73 -11.82 -11.12
N ASN A 21 13.71 -12.67 -10.98
CA ASN A 21 13.43 -13.33 -9.70
C ASN A 21 14.54 -14.33 -9.37
N ILE A 22 14.94 -14.39 -8.11
CA ILE A 22 16.08 -15.19 -7.65
C ILE A 22 15.62 -16.14 -6.56
N PHE A 23 15.94 -17.41 -6.71
CA PHE A 23 15.91 -18.38 -5.62
C PHE A 23 17.34 -18.63 -5.13
N LEU A 24 17.66 -18.08 -3.96
CA LEU A 24 18.94 -18.27 -3.29
C LEU A 24 18.82 -19.43 -2.30
N THR A 25 19.41 -20.55 -2.67
CA THR A 25 19.44 -21.77 -1.86
C THR A 25 20.84 -22.06 -1.35
N GLY A 26 20.94 -23.03 -0.45
CA GLY A 26 22.20 -23.52 0.04
C GLY A 26 22.01 -24.32 1.30
N LYS A 27 23.00 -25.16 1.59
CA LYS A 27 23.04 -26.03 2.78
C LYS A 27 22.92 -25.22 4.07
N ALA A 28 22.68 -25.91 5.18
CA ALA A 28 22.72 -25.29 6.49
C ALA A 28 24.10 -24.63 6.72
N GLY A 29 24.12 -23.39 7.24
CA GLY A 29 25.38 -22.71 7.55
C GLY A 29 26.16 -22.11 6.37
N THR A 30 25.53 -21.89 5.21
CA THR A 30 26.19 -21.29 4.03
C THR A 30 26.18 -19.75 3.99
N GLY A 31 25.70 -19.08 5.04
CA GLY A 31 25.74 -17.62 5.14
C GLY A 31 24.53 -16.85 4.56
N LYS A 32 23.39 -17.53 4.27
CA LYS A 32 22.16 -16.91 3.76
C LYS A 32 21.67 -15.69 4.56
N THR A 33 21.56 -15.82 5.88
CA THR A 33 21.13 -14.72 6.76
C THR A 33 22.13 -13.56 6.78
N THR A 34 23.43 -13.87 6.74
CA THR A 34 24.49 -12.85 6.65
C THR A 34 24.38 -12.05 5.35
N PHE A 35 24.12 -12.74 4.23
CA PHE A 35 23.88 -12.08 2.93
C PHE A 35 22.68 -11.14 2.99
N LEU A 36 21.56 -11.55 3.59
CA LEU A 36 20.38 -10.71 3.75
C LEU A 36 20.68 -9.43 4.56
N HIS A 37 21.42 -9.54 5.66
CA HIS A 37 21.79 -8.38 6.47
C HIS A 37 22.75 -7.42 5.74
N GLN A 38 23.64 -7.94 4.89
CA GLN A 38 24.50 -7.11 4.06
C GLN A 38 23.70 -6.41 2.97
N LEU A 39 22.78 -7.13 2.31
CA LEU A 39 21.93 -6.59 1.26
C LEU A 39 21.05 -5.44 1.77
N LYS A 40 20.51 -5.54 2.99
CA LYS A 40 19.78 -4.44 3.66
C LYS A 40 20.57 -3.14 3.75
N LYS A 41 21.90 -3.20 3.80
CA LYS A 41 22.75 -2.01 3.95
C LYS A 41 23.21 -1.45 2.60
N THR A 42 23.33 -2.29 1.58
CA THR A 42 23.96 -1.91 0.30
C THR A 42 22.96 -1.75 -0.84
N CYS A 43 21.77 -2.36 -0.76
CA CYS A 43 20.84 -2.40 -1.87
C CYS A 43 20.14 -1.04 -2.08
N PRO A 44 20.18 -0.46 -3.29
CA PRO A 44 19.53 0.82 -3.58
C PRO A 44 18.02 0.69 -3.84
N LYS A 45 17.49 -0.54 -3.92
CA LYS A 45 16.08 -0.81 -4.20
C LYS A 45 15.25 -0.66 -2.94
N ARG A 46 14.03 -0.12 -3.06
CA ARG A 46 13.07 -0.08 -1.95
C ARG A 46 12.62 -1.49 -1.63
N MET A 47 13.16 -2.02 -0.55
CA MET A 47 13.08 -3.42 -0.18
C MET A 47 12.15 -3.63 1.00
N VAL A 48 11.38 -4.71 0.94
CA VAL A 48 10.65 -5.24 2.09
C VAL A 48 11.06 -6.68 2.32
N VAL A 49 11.33 -7.02 3.59
CA VAL A 49 11.63 -8.39 4.00
C VAL A 49 10.41 -8.99 4.68
N VAL A 50 10.00 -10.16 4.19
CA VAL A 50 8.91 -10.96 4.77
C VAL A 50 9.36 -12.39 5.05
N ALA A 51 8.67 -13.04 5.98
CA ALA A 51 8.85 -14.46 6.27
C ALA A 51 7.49 -15.14 6.55
N PRO A 52 7.38 -16.48 6.44
CA PRO A 52 6.12 -17.19 6.67
C PRO A 52 5.70 -17.24 8.15
N THR A 53 6.66 -17.21 9.08
CA THR A 53 6.39 -17.30 10.53
C THR A 53 6.87 -16.06 11.28
N GLY A 54 6.28 -15.77 12.45
CA GLY A 54 6.62 -14.60 13.27
C GLY A 54 8.08 -14.60 13.73
N VAL A 55 8.59 -15.73 14.20
CA VAL A 55 9.99 -15.87 14.64
C VAL A 55 10.97 -15.66 13.49
N ALA A 56 10.70 -16.24 12.30
CA ALA A 56 11.53 -16.02 11.12
C ALA A 56 11.51 -14.54 10.68
N ALA A 57 10.34 -13.90 10.73
CA ALA A 57 10.21 -12.49 10.41
C ALA A 57 11.05 -11.61 11.35
N ILE A 58 10.96 -11.82 12.66
CA ILE A 58 11.76 -11.09 13.64
C ILE A 58 13.26 -11.30 13.40
N ASN A 59 13.70 -12.54 13.15
CA ASN A 59 15.11 -12.85 12.90
C ASN A 59 15.65 -12.21 11.61
N ALA A 60 14.83 -12.14 10.57
CA ALA A 60 15.17 -11.47 9.31
C ALA A 60 15.07 -9.93 9.40
N GLY A 61 14.59 -9.38 10.53
CA GLY A 61 14.26 -7.97 10.68
C GLY A 61 13.13 -7.55 9.74
N GLY A 62 12.14 -8.41 9.54
CA GLY A 62 11.02 -8.21 8.63
C GLY A 62 9.67 -8.37 9.31
N SER A 63 8.62 -8.52 8.49
CA SER A 63 7.25 -8.79 8.95
C SER A 63 6.73 -10.11 8.38
N THR A 64 5.64 -10.65 8.91
CA THR A 64 5.08 -11.87 8.32
C THR A 64 4.41 -11.57 6.97
N VAL A 65 4.42 -12.54 6.05
CA VAL A 65 3.72 -12.44 4.75
C VAL A 65 2.26 -12.03 4.94
N HIS A 66 1.56 -12.69 5.88
CA HIS A 66 0.16 -12.44 6.19
C HIS A 66 -0.07 -11.02 6.72
N SER A 67 0.78 -10.52 7.62
CA SER A 67 0.67 -9.16 8.16
C SER A 67 0.96 -8.10 7.09
N PHE A 68 2.01 -8.31 6.29
CA PHE A 68 2.40 -7.33 5.28
C PHE A 68 1.36 -7.19 4.18
N PHE A 69 0.88 -8.30 3.61
CA PHE A 69 -0.08 -8.28 2.51
C PHE A 69 -1.56 -8.34 2.98
N GLN A 70 -1.80 -8.32 4.29
CA GLN A 70 -3.14 -8.43 4.91
C GLN A 70 -3.93 -9.66 4.43
N LEU A 71 -3.22 -10.77 4.19
CA LEU A 71 -3.80 -12.01 3.67
C LEU A 71 -4.65 -12.71 4.75
N PRO A 72 -5.77 -13.34 4.39
CA PRO A 72 -6.50 -14.22 5.29
C PRO A 72 -5.68 -15.48 5.59
N PHE A 73 -5.92 -16.09 6.75
CA PHE A 73 -5.41 -17.42 7.04
C PHE A 73 -6.32 -18.45 6.37
N GLY A 74 -5.80 -19.16 5.36
CA GLY A 74 -6.53 -20.19 4.63
C GLY A 74 -5.96 -20.41 3.21
N PRO A 75 -6.47 -21.39 2.46
CA PRO A 75 -6.06 -21.65 1.09
C PRO A 75 -6.53 -20.54 0.15
N TYR A 76 -5.65 -20.12 -0.77
CA TYR A 76 -5.99 -19.17 -1.83
C TYR A 76 -6.33 -19.90 -3.14
N ILE A 77 -7.47 -19.57 -3.74
CA ILE A 77 -7.92 -20.16 -5.01
C ILE A 77 -7.82 -19.12 -6.13
N PRO A 78 -7.01 -19.36 -7.18
CA PRO A 78 -6.77 -18.39 -8.26
C PRO A 78 -8.01 -17.93 -9.04
N THR A 79 -9.07 -18.74 -9.10
CA THR A 79 -10.29 -18.47 -9.89
C THR A 79 -11.34 -17.64 -9.16
N GLN A 80 -11.20 -17.41 -7.85
CA GLN A 80 -12.07 -16.49 -7.12
C GLN A 80 -11.60 -15.06 -7.31
N GLU A 81 -11.76 -14.53 -8.52
CA GLU A 81 -11.70 -13.10 -8.73
C GLU A 81 -12.80 -12.44 -7.86
N ASP A 82 -12.36 -11.46 -7.07
CA ASP A 82 -13.16 -10.42 -6.43
C ASP A 82 -13.93 -10.67 -5.11
N LYS A 83 -14.47 -11.83 -4.75
CA LYS A 83 -15.37 -11.86 -3.56
C LYS A 83 -14.68 -11.84 -2.18
N ALA A 84 -13.61 -12.62 -1.97
CA ALA A 84 -12.93 -12.68 -0.66
C ALA A 84 -12.03 -11.44 -0.41
N ASN A 85 -11.33 -10.97 -1.45
CA ASN A 85 -10.41 -9.82 -1.40
C ASN A 85 -11.10 -8.44 -1.46
N GLN A 86 -12.43 -8.38 -1.65
CA GLN A 86 -13.21 -7.14 -1.49
C GLN A 86 -13.41 -6.74 -0.02
N SER A 87 -13.29 -7.68 0.92
CA SER A 87 -13.62 -7.45 2.34
C SER A 87 -12.58 -6.64 3.12
N ARG A 88 -11.33 -6.52 2.62
CA ARG A 88 -10.25 -5.78 3.31
C ARG A 88 -9.59 -4.79 2.36
N ARG A 89 -10.15 -3.59 2.32
CA ARG A 89 -9.58 -2.47 1.58
C ARG A 89 -8.36 -1.96 2.35
N MET A 90 -7.18 -2.01 1.74
CA MET A 90 -5.95 -1.49 2.35
C MET A 90 -6.02 0.03 2.51
N THR A 91 -5.32 0.55 3.53
CA THR A 91 -5.17 1.98 3.73
C THR A 91 -4.39 2.61 2.57
N ARG A 92 -4.57 3.92 2.32
CA ARG A 92 -3.86 4.64 1.26
C ARG A 92 -2.35 4.57 1.42
N GLU A 93 -1.86 4.71 2.66
CA GLU A 93 -0.44 4.57 3.01
C GLU A 93 0.10 3.20 2.61
N LYS A 94 -0.64 2.13 2.93
CA LYS A 94 -0.24 0.76 2.57
C LYS A 94 -0.23 0.53 1.07
N ILE A 95 -1.20 1.10 0.35
CA ILE A 95 -1.23 1.05 -1.12
C ILE A 95 0.00 1.77 -1.70
N ASN A 96 0.34 2.94 -1.17
CA ASN A 96 1.53 3.68 -1.62
C ASN A 96 2.83 2.91 -1.34
N LEU A 97 2.92 2.23 -0.19
CA LEU A 97 4.04 1.34 0.14
C LEU A 97 4.15 0.16 -0.85
N ILE A 98 3.03 -0.47 -1.20
CA ILE A 98 3.02 -1.56 -2.19
C ILE A 98 3.41 -1.03 -3.59
N LYS A 99 2.97 0.18 -3.93
CA LYS A 99 3.39 0.86 -5.17
C LYS A 99 4.87 1.21 -5.20
N SER A 100 5.50 1.45 -4.05
CA SER A 100 6.93 1.83 -3.98
C SER A 100 7.91 0.65 -3.94
N LEU A 101 7.61 -0.48 -3.27
CA LEU A 101 7.67 -1.77 -3.95
C LEU A 101 8.78 -2.16 -4.98
N ASP A 102 10.10 -2.11 -4.77
CA ASP A 102 11.04 -2.51 -5.84
C ASP A 102 11.49 -3.98 -5.70
N LEU A 103 11.75 -4.41 -4.46
CA LEU A 103 12.28 -5.73 -4.12
C LEU A 103 11.51 -6.33 -2.95
N LEU A 104 10.98 -7.55 -3.15
CA LEU A 104 10.40 -8.35 -2.07
C LEU A 104 11.35 -9.49 -1.72
N VAL A 105 11.89 -9.48 -0.51
CA VAL A 105 12.66 -10.61 0.02
C VAL A 105 11.74 -11.51 0.82
N ILE A 106 11.74 -12.79 0.51
CA ILE A 106 11.01 -13.81 1.26
C ILE A 106 12.03 -14.76 1.87
N ASP A 107 12.26 -14.63 3.18
CA ASP A 107 13.11 -15.57 3.92
C ASP A 107 12.31 -16.82 4.31
N GLU A 108 12.99 -17.96 4.42
CA GLU A 108 12.40 -19.29 4.62
C GLU A 108 11.32 -19.65 3.57
N ILE A 109 11.59 -19.36 2.29
CA ILE A 109 10.66 -19.64 1.18
C ILE A 109 10.23 -21.11 1.09
N SER A 110 11.04 -22.04 1.58
CA SER A 110 10.70 -23.48 1.59
C SER A 110 9.44 -23.80 2.39
N MET A 111 9.06 -22.96 3.35
CA MET A 111 7.82 -23.09 4.12
C MET A 111 6.62 -22.39 3.46
N VAL A 112 6.83 -21.63 2.39
CA VAL A 112 5.76 -20.90 1.70
C VAL A 112 5.08 -21.82 0.70
N ARG A 113 3.75 -21.88 0.76
CA ARG A 113 2.93 -22.65 -0.18
C ARG A 113 2.75 -21.93 -1.51
N ALA A 114 2.51 -22.69 -2.58
CA ALA A 114 2.23 -22.16 -3.91
C ALA A 114 1.08 -21.14 -3.95
N ASP A 115 -0.03 -21.45 -3.27
CA ASP A 115 -1.23 -20.61 -3.19
C ASP A 115 -0.95 -19.29 -2.45
N THR A 116 -0.10 -19.33 -1.42
CA THR A 116 0.31 -18.13 -0.69
C THR A 116 1.12 -17.19 -1.60
N LEU A 117 2.00 -17.74 -2.43
CA LEU A 117 2.79 -16.94 -3.38
C LEU A 117 1.92 -16.33 -4.49
N ASP A 118 0.92 -17.06 -4.99
CA ASP A 118 -0.05 -16.51 -5.95
C ASP A 118 -1.01 -15.50 -5.31
N SER A 119 -1.28 -15.61 -4.01
CA SER A 119 -2.00 -14.58 -3.26
C SER A 119 -1.22 -13.27 -3.17
N ILE A 120 0.11 -13.35 -2.96
CA ILE A 120 1.01 -12.19 -3.05
C ILE A 120 0.96 -11.57 -4.45
N ASP A 121 1.06 -12.39 -5.51
CA ASP A 121 0.95 -11.94 -6.91
C ASP A 121 -0.36 -11.17 -7.16
N ALA A 122 -1.50 -11.71 -6.71
CA ALA A 122 -2.80 -11.06 -6.87
C ALA A 122 -2.87 -9.68 -6.20
N VAL A 123 -2.30 -9.53 -5.00
CA VAL A 123 -2.24 -8.23 -4.30
C VAL A 123 -1.34 -7.26 -5.05
N LEU A 124 -0.16 -7.70 -5.50
CA LEU A 124 0.79 -6.85 -6.23
C LEU A 124 0.22 -6.41 -7.59
N ARG A 125 -0.40 -7.32 -8.35
CA ARG A 125 -1.08 -6.99 -9.62
C ARG A 125 -2.23 -6.01 -9.41
N ARG A 126 -3.00 -6.16 -8.33
CA ARG A 126 -4.14 -5.28 -8.02
C ARG A 126 -3.74 -3.83 -7.80
N TYR A 127 -2.65 -3.60 -7.07
CA TYR A 127 -2.24 -2.27 -6.61
C TYR A 127 -1.07 -1.64 -7.38
N ARG A 128 -0.32 -2.41 -8.19
CA ARG A 128 0.79 -1.93 -9.04
C ARG A 128 0.45 -2.06 -10.54
N ASP A 129 0.85 -3.17 -11.16
CA ASP A 129 0.72 -3.43 -12.59
C ASP A 129 -0.01 -4.77 -12.78
N ARG A 130 -1.21 -4.72 -13.36
CA ARG A 130 -2.06 -5.90 -13.56
C ARG A 130 -1.51 -6.87 -14.61
N THR A 131 -0.62 -6.41 -15.48
CA THR A 131 -0.14 -7.16 -16.66
C THR A 131 1.14 -7.95 -16.37
N LYS A 132 1.89 -7.57 -15.34
CA LYS A 132 3.16 -8.19 -14.99
C LYS A 132 3.01 -9.13 -13.78
N PRO A 133 3.65 -10.31 -13.79
CA PRO A 133 3.77 -11.13 -12.58
C PRO A 133 4.34 -10.33 -11.42
N PHE A 134 3.79 -10.55 -10.23
CA PHE A 134 4.09 -9.84 -8.99
C PHE A 134 4.02 -8.32 -9.13
N GLY A 135 3.19 -7.79 -10.04
CA GLY A 135 3.12 -6.36 -10.32
C GLY A 135 4.45 -5.75 -10.75
N GLY A 136 5.35 -6.56 -11.34
CA GLY A 136 6.70 -6.15 -11.74
C GLY A 136 7.68 -5.97 -10.57
N VAL A 137 7.36 -6.47 -9.37
CA VAL A 137 8.30 -6.51 -8.24
C VAL A 137 9.28 -7.66 -8.43
N GLN A 138 10.58 -7.40 -8.20
CA GLN A 138 11.58 -8.46 -8.18
C GLN A 138 11.48 -9.25 -6.87
N LEU A 139 11.53 -10.57 -6.95
CA LEU A 139 11.54 -11.47 -5.81
C LEU A 139 12.96 -11.97 -5.51
N LEU A 140 13.39 -11.87 -4.26
CA LEU A 140 14.51 -12.63 -3.72
C LEU A 140 13.99 -13.65 -2.71
N MET A 141 13.97 -14.91 -3.11
CA MET A 141 13.47 -16.02 -2.30
C MET A 141 14.65 -16.74 -1.68
N ILE A 142 14.76 -16.74 -0.35
CA ILE A 142 15.87 -17.34 0.39
C ILE A 142 15.34 -18.54 1.16
N GLY A 143 16.00 -19.70 1.07
CA GLY A 143 15.61 -20.86 1.85
C GLY A 143 16.38 -22.12 1.48
N ASP A 144 15.99 -23.26 2.07
CA ASP A 144 16.55 -24.57 1.74
C ASP A 144 15.41 -25.59 1.63
N LEU A 145 15.21 -26.12 0.43
CA LEU A 145 14.11 -27.04 0.12
C LEU A 145 14.22 -28.38 0.85
N HIS A 146 15.41 -28.75 1.32
CA HIS A 146 15.64 -30.01 2.01
C HIS A 146 15.44 -29.92 3.53
N GLN A 147 15.13 -28.72 4.05
CA GLN A 147 14.85 -28.55 5.48
C GLN A 147 13.41 -28.93 5.81
N LEU A 148 12.52 -27.95 5.92
CA LEU A 148 11.10 -28.19 6.22
C LEU A 148 10.24 -27.80 5.03
N SER A 149 9.39 -28.73 4.62
CA SER A 149 8.34 -28.49 3.64
C SER A 149 7.18 -27.69 4.25
N PRO A 150 6.36 -27.01 3.43
CA PRO A 150 5.15 -26.37 3.91
C PRO A 150 4.22 -27.39 4.56
N VAL A 151 3.57 -27.01 5.66
CA VAL A 151 2.55 -27.84 6.31
C VAL A 151 1.18 -27.47 5.74
N ILE A 152 0.42 -28.48 5.32
CA ILE A 152 -0.94 -28.33 4.84
C ILE A 152 -1.83 -29.41 5.45
N LYS A 153 -3.08 -29.06 5.76
CA LYS A 153 -4.07 -30.05 6.19
C LYS A 153 -4.74 -30.72 4.99
N ASP A 154 -5.25 -31.93 5.16
CA ASP A 154 -5.86 -32.70 4.06
C ASP A 154 -7.08 -32.00 3.44
N ASP A 155 -7.88 -31.31 4.25
CA ASP A 155 -9.02 -30.51 3.80
C ASP A 155 -8.57 -29.32 2.94
N GLU A 156 -7.52 -28.61 3.35
CA GLU A 156 -6.93 -27.51 2.57
C GLU A 156 -6.34 -28.02 1.26
N TRP A 157 -5.63 -29.15 1.28
CA TRP A 157 -5.05 -29.72 0.06
C TRP A 157 -6.11 -30.19 -0.93
N ASN A 158 -7.21 -30.76 -0.46
CA ASN A 158 -8.32 -31.15 -1.32
C ASN A 158 -8.95 -29.99 -2.10
N LEU A 159 -8.85 -28.76 -1.59
CA LEU A 159 -9.29 -27.54 -2.29
C LEU A 159 -8.26 -27.04 -3.33
N LEU A 160 -6.98 -27.31 -3.10
CA LEU A 160 -5.88 -26.77 -3.92
C LEU A 160 -5.40 -27.73 -5.02
N LYS A 161 -5.58 -29.03 -4.86
CA LYS A 161 -5.06 -30.07 -5.77
C LYS A 161 -5.51 -29.94 -7.24
N ASP A 162 -6.66 -29.32 -7.47
CA ASP A 162 -7.20 -29.10 -8.82
C ASP A 162 -6.48 -27.96 -9.55
N TYR A 163 -5.81 -27.07 -8.80
CA TYR A 163 -5.08 -25.91 -9.33
C TYR A 163 -3.57 -26.09 -9.30
N TYR A 164 -3.07 -26.83 -8.32
CA TYR A 164 -1.65 -27.03 -8.06
C TYR A 164 -1.31 -28.51 -8.06
N SER A 165 -0.31 -28.91 -8.87
CA SER A 165 0.19 -30.28 -8.89
C SER A 165 0.94 -30.73 -7.63
N ASN A 166 1.37 -29.79 -6.79
CA ASN A 166 2.06 -29.96 -5.50
C ASN A 166 2.02 -28.64 -4.70
N ILE A 167 2.41 -28.70 -3.42
CA ILE A 167 2.27 -27.58 -2.46
C ILE A 167 3.39 -26.55 -2.49
N TYR A 168 4.52 -26.84 -3.13
CA TYR A 168 5.74 -26.05 -2.99
C TYR A 168 5.66 -24.72 -3.74
N PHE A 169 6.35 -23.68 -3.23
CA PHE A 169 6.33 -22.33 -3.83
C PHE A 169 6.67 -22.32 -5.33
N PHE A 170 7.57 -23.19 -5.81
CA PHE A 170 7.96 -23.29 -7.21
C PHE A 170 6.84 -23.79 -8.14
N ASN A 171 5.71 -24.22 -7.56
CA ASN A 171 4.52 -24.57 -8.29
C ASN A 171 3.53 -23.41 -8.49
N SER A 172 3.82 -22.23 -7.91
CA SER A 172 3.07 -20.99 -8.13
C SER A 172 2.88 -20.72 -9.63
N ILE A 173 1.66 -20.37 -10.00
CA ILE A 173 1.29 -20.06 -11.38
C ILE A 173 2.01 -18.80 -11.83
N ALA A 174 2.06 -17.78 -10.98
CA ALA A 174 2.75 -16.53 -11.26
C ALA A 174 4.27 -16.72 -11.38
N LEU A 175 4.89 -17.48 -10.47
CA LEU A 175 6.35 -17.67 -10.48
C LEU A 175 6.84 -18.37 -11.74
N LYS A 176 6.10 -19.37 -12.24
CA LYS A 176 6.43 -20.08 -13.48
C LYS A 176 6.48 -19.17 -14.71
N GLN A 177 5.76 -18.04 -14.70
CA GLN A 177 5.77 -17.06 -15.79
C GLN A 177 7.06 -16.21 -15.80
N THR A 178 7.89 -16.28 -14.75
CA THR A 178 9.05 -15.39 -14.56
C THR A 178 10.40 -16.06 -14.76
N PHE A 179 10.44 -17.40 -14.92
CA PHE A 179 11.67 -18.19 -15.08
C PHE A 179 12.77 -17.81 -14.07
N PRO A 180 12.58 -18.02 -12.75
CA PRO A 180 13.52 -17.55 -11.74
C PRO A 180 14.92 -18.16 -11.90
N ILE A 181 15.95 -17.40 -11.51
CA ILE A 181 17.35 -17.82 -11.46
C ILE A 181 17.62 -18.53 -10.13
N ASN A 182 18.21 -19.72 -10.17
CA ASN A 182 18.54 -20.50 -8.97
C ASN A 182 20.03 -20.38 -8.66
N ILE A 183 20.39 -19.90 -7.48
CA ILE A 183 21.79 -19.79 -7.03
C ILE A 183 21.96 -20.65 -5.79
N GLU A 184 22.82 -21.66 -5.83
CA GLU A 184 23.18 -22.47 -4.66
C GLU A 184 24.49 -22.00 -4.04
N LEU A 185 24.46 -21.67 -2.75
CA LEU A 185 25.65 -21.41 -1.94
C LEU A 185 26.33 -22.72 -1.57
N LYS A 186 27.56 -22.92 -2.07
CA LYS A 186 28.33 -24.17 -1.91
C LYS A 186 29.22 -24.19 -0.67
N HIS A 187 29.71 -23.02 -0.23
CA HIS A 187 30.64 -22.92 0.90
C HIS A 187 29.90 -23.03 2.25
N ILE A 188 30.19 -24.08 3.01
CA ILE A 188 29.64 -24.32 4.36
C ILE A 188 30.58 -23.69 5.39
N TYR A 189 30.06 -22.83 6.25
CA TYR A 189 30.85 -22.20 7.34
C TYR A 189 30.64 -22.90 8.70
N ARG A 190 29.60 -23.74 8.82
CA ARG A 190 29.16 -24.31 10.11
C ARG A 190 29.89 -25.59 10.48
N GLN A 191 29.97 -26.54 9.56
CA GLN A 191 30.69 -27.80 9.74
C GLN A 191 32.03 -27.72 9.02
N SER A 192 33.07 -28.25 9.65
CA SER A 192 34.43 -28.34 9.08
C SER A 192 34.85 -29.78 8.78
N ASP A 193 34.06 -30.77 9.20
CA ASP A 193 34.36 -32.19 9.01
C ASP A 193 33.76 -32.70 7.68
N ASP A 194 34.63 -33.01 6.73
CA ASP A 194 34.27 -33.54 5.41
C ASP A 194 33.52 -34.87 5.49
N PHE A 195 33.84 -35.71 6.48
CA PHE A 195 33.15 -36.99 6.70
C PHE A 195 31.69 -36.75 7.06
N PHE A 196 31.43 -35.91 8.07
CA PHE A 196 30.07 -35.59 8.48
C PHE A 196 29.30 -34.82 7.40
N ILE A 197 29.95 -33.90 6.68
CA ILE A 197 29.35 -33.21 5.53
C ILE A 197 28.92 -34.21 4.45
N GLY A 198 29.73 -35.25 4.18
CA GLY A 198 29.40 -36.34 3.27
C GLY A 198 28.13 -37.06 3.66
N ILE A 199 28.01 -37.46 4.93
CA ILE A 199 26.81 -38.11 5.48
C ILE A 199 25.58 -37.19 5.35
N LEU A 200 25.70 -35.92 5.76
CA LEU A 200 24.60 -34.96 5.68
C LEU A 200 24.13 -34.75 4.24
N ASN A 201 25.05 -34.70 3.28
CA ASN A 201 24.70 -34.59 1.86
C ASN A 201 24.02 -35.86 1.34
N ALA A 202 24.47 -37.05 1.75
CA ALA A 202 23.82 -38.31 1.39
C ALA A 202 22.37 -38.37 1.90
N VAL A 203 22.12 -37.92 3.14
CA VAL A 203 20.77 -37.78 3.70
C VAL A 203 19.96 -36.73 2.93
N ARG A 204 20.54 -35.57 2.63
CA ARG A 204 19.90 -34.48 1.89
C ARG A 204 19.46 -34.91 0.48
N GLU A 205 20.32 -35.61 -0.23
CA GLU A 205 20.14 -35.98 -1.64
C GLU A 205 19.43 -37.32 -1.84
N ASN A 206 19.02 -37.98 -0.75
CA ASN A 206 18.43 -39.32 -0.76
C ASN A 206 19.34 -40.39 -1.38
N LYS A 207 20.63 -40.27 -1.12
CA LYS A 207 21.68 -41.21 -1.57
C LYS A 207 22.25 -42.00 -0.41
N VAL A 208 21.45 -42.23 0.64
CA VAL A 208 21.86 -43.08 1.76
C VAL A 208 21.95 -44.51 1.27
N ASP A 209 23.13 -45.10 1.36
CA ASP A 209 23.37 -46.51 1.13
C ASP A 209 23.55 -47.25 2.48
N LEU A 210 23.80 -48.57 2.41
CA LEU A 210 24.01 -49.37 3.61
C LEU A 210 25.20 -48.87 4.45
N THR A 211 26.26 -48.38 3.81
CA THR A 211 27.47 -47.91 4.50
C THR A 211 27.21 -46.62 5.27
N VAL A 212 26.50 -45.66 4.66
CA VAL A 212 26.10 -44.40 5.31
C VAL A 212 25.14 -44.69 6.45
N LEU A 213 24.23 -45.66 6.28
CA LEU A 213 23.28 -46.04 7.32
C LEU A 213 23.98 -46.72 8.51
N GLU A 214 24.93 -47.62 8.26
CA GLU A 214 25.77 -48.24 9.28
C GLU A 214 26.61 -47.19 10.03
N GLN A 215 27.19 -46.24 9.30
CA GLN A 215 27.91 -45.11 9.88
C GLN A 215 26.98 -44.30 10.80
N LEU A 216 25.82 -43.83 10.31
CA LEU A 216 24.86 -43.11 11.14
C LEU A 216 24.46 -43.91 12.39
N ASN A 217 24.15 -45.20 12.22
CA ASN A 217 23.73 -46.07 13.31
C ASN A 217 24.88 -46.44 14.27
N SER A 218 26.14 -46.19 13.93
CA SER A 218 27.23 -46.27 14.92
C SER A 218 27.07 -45.26 16.07
N ARG A 219 26.26 -44.20 15.86
CA ARG A 219 25.91 -43.22 16.89
C ARG A 219 24.66 -43.58 17.68
N TYR A 220 24.02 -44.72 17.40
CA TYR A 220 22.95 -45.25 18.23
C TYR A 220 23.56 -45.88 19.49
N ILE A 221 23.25 -45.25 20.63
CA ILE A 221 23.69 -45.72 21.94
C ILE A 221 22.43 -46.06 22.74
N PRO A 222 22.12 -47.34 22.96
CA PRO A 222 20.94 -47.74 23.72
C PRO A 222 21.05 -47.25 25.17
N ASP A 223 19.92 -46.78 25.71
CA ASP A 223 19.80 -46.27 27.09
C ASP A 223 20.79 -45.15 27.44
N PHE A 224 21.20 -44.36 26.44
CA PHE A 224 22.13 -43.26 26.65
C PHE A 224 21.53 -42.18 27.57
N ASN A 225 22.14 -42.04 28.75
CA ASN A 225 21.80 -41.02 29.73
C ASN A 225 23.07 -40.21 30.07
N PRO A 226 23.31 -39.07 29.41
CA PRO A 226 24.53 -38.29 29.63
C PRO A 226 24.55 -37.65 31.02
N ASP A 227 25.75 -37.37 31.53
CA ASP A 227 25.89 -36.50 32.70
C ASP A 227 25.31 -35.11 32.36
N GLU A 228 24.58 -34.53 33.31
CA GLU A 228 23.93 -33.22 33.16
C GLU A 228 24.94 -32.08 32.90
N LYS A 229 26.22 -32.29 33.22
CA LYS A 229 27.31 -31.35 32.92
C LYS A 229 27.78 -31.37 31.48
N GLU A 230 27.43 -32.39 30.70
CA GLU A 230 27.91 -32.53 29.32
C GLU A 230 27.14 -31.67 28.31
N GLY A 231 26.00 -31.09 28.70
CA GLY A 231 25.29 -30.10 27.89
C GLY A 231 24.57 -30.65 26.65
N TYR A 232 24.21 -31.94 26.63
CA TYR A 232 23.41 -32.51 25.55
C TYR A 232 22.01 -31.88 25.50
N ILE A 233 21.54 -31.59 24.29
CA ILE A 233 20.15 -31.20 24.02
C ILE A 233 19.41 -32.31 23.26
N THR A 234 18.21 -32.66 23.71
CA THR A 234 17.34 -33.62 23.01
C THR A 234 16.52 -32.93 21.92
N LEU A 235 16.63 -33.41 20.69
CA LEU A 235 15.82 -32.98 19.55
C LEU A 235 14.63 -33.94 19.39
N SER A 236 13.43 -33.46 19.71
CA SER A 236 12.19 -34.23 19.60
C SER A 236 11.35 -33.82 18.38
N SER A 237 10.47 -34.69 17.92
CA SER A 237 9.54 -34.37 16.82
C SER A 237 8.33 -33.52 17.27
N HIS A 238 7.89 -33.63 18.53
CA HIS A 238 6.66 -33.01 19.03
C HIS A 238 6.90 -32.06 20.21
N ASN A 239 6.15 -30.94 20.26
CA ASN A 239 6.26 -29.93 21.32
C ASN A 239 6.03 -30.53 22.71
N HIS A 240 4.95 -31.31 22.88
CA HIS A 240 4.62 -31.95 24.16
C HIS A 240 5.76 -32.82 24.73
N ALA A 241 6.51 -33.51 23.87
CA ALA A 241 7.64 -34.32 24.30
C ALA A 241 8.80 -33.45 24.83
N ALA A 242 9.14 -32.37 24.13
CA ALA A 242 10.18 -31.44 24.57
C ALA A 242 9.78 -30.72 25.87
N ASP A 243 8.53 -30.26 25.95
CA ASP A 243 8.01 -29.54 27.12
C ASP A 243 7.98 -30.45 28.35
N ARG A 244 7.62 -31.73 28.19
CA ARG A 244 7.66 -32.74 29.25
C ARG A 244 9.08 -32.95 29.80
N ILE A 245 10.07 -33.17 28.92
CA ILE A 245 11.46 -33.37 29.33
C ILE A 245 11.99 -32.15 30.09
N ASN A 246 11.73 -30.94 29.58
CA ASN A 246 12.15 -29.70 30.23
C ASN A 246 11.48 -29.54 31.61
N ALA A 247 10.19 -29.84 31.74
CA ALA A 247 9.46 -29.75 33.00
C ALA A 247 9.94 -30.77 34.03
N GLU A 248 10.17 -32.02 33.62
CA GLU A 248 10.68 -33.09 34.49
C GLU A 248 12.08 -32.76 35.02
N LYS A 249 12.99 -32.31 34.15
CA LYS A 249 14.35 -31.89 34.52
C LYS A 249 14.36 -30.67 35.43
N LEU A 250 13.55 -29.65 35.14
CA LEU A 250 13.41 -28.49 36.02
C LEU A 250 12.84 -28.87 37.40
N LYS A 251 11.88 -29.81 37.45
CA LYS A 251 11.29 -30.27 38.70
C LYS A 251 12.29 -31.05 39.56
N ALA A 252 13.18 -31.82 38.95
CA ALA A 252 14.21 -32.61 39.63
C ALA A 252 15.25 -31.74 40.38
N LEU A 253 15.46 -30.50 39.97
CA LEU A 253 16.35 -29.56 40.66
C LEU A 253 15.76 -29.15 42.03
N LYS A 254 16.53 -29.34 43.10
CA LYS A 254 16.12 -29.04 44.49
C LYS A 254 16.19 -27.54 44.85
N THR A 255 16.68 -26.71 43.95
CA THR A 255 16.85 -25.26 44.13
C THR A 255 15.53 -24.52 43.96
N THR A 256 15.47 -23.29 44.49
CA THR A 256 14.30 -22.41 44.43
C THR A 256 13.99 -22.00 42.98
N ALA A 257 12.70 -22.03 42.63
CA ALA A 257 12.23 -21.56 41.33
C ALA A 257 12.11 -20.02 41.31
N HIS A 258 12.70 -19.39 40.30
CA HIS A 258 12.63 -17.97 40.03
C HIS A 258 11.78 -17.74 38.78
N HIS A 259 10.89 -16.75 38.84
CA HIS A 259 9.89 -16.47 37.83
C HIS A 259 10.18 -15.09 37.22
N PHE A 260 10.12 -14.99 35.90
CA PHE A 260 10.43 -13.77 35.16
C PHE A 260 9.33 -13.50 34.13
N THR A 261 8.59 -12.44 34.34
CA THR A 261 7.51 -12.00 33.44
C THR A 261 8.07 -11.01 32.41
N ALA A 262 7.76 -11.22 31.14
CA ALA A 262 8.15 -10.31 30.07
C ALA A 262 7.35 -9.00 30.15
N GLU A 263 7.97 -7.93 29.69
CA GLU A 263 7.29 -6.65 29.49
C GLU A 263 6.94 -6.52 28.00
N VAL A 264 5.68 -6.25 27.70
CA VAL A 264 5.19 -6.08 26.33
C VAL A 264 4.61 -4.69 26.21
N HIS A 265 5.12 -3.90 25.27
CA HIS A 265 4.66 -2.55 24.99
C HIS A 265 4.22 -2.42 23.54
N GLY A 266 3.19 -1.62 23.27
CA GLY A 266 2.68 -1.38 21.92
C GLY A 266 2.02 -2.60 21.26
N ASP A 267 2.08 -2.66 19.93
CA ASP A 267 1.48 -3.70 19.10
C ASP A 267 2.46 -4.87 18.88
N PHE A 268 2.36 -5.88 19.74
CA PHE A 268 3.13 -7.12 19.64
C PHE A 268 2.20 -8.34 19.81
N PRO A 269 1.80 -9.01 18.72
CA PRO A 269 0.88 -10.14 18.79
C PRO A 269 1.46 -11.37 19.52
N GLU A 270 0.65 -12.03 20.34
CA GLU A 270 1.06 -13.17 21.18
C GLU A 270 1.68 -14.33 20.38
N PHE A 271 1.09 -14.67 19.22
CA PHE A 271 1.60 -15.73 18.35
C PHE A 271 2.99 -15.44 17.75
N SER A 272 3.45 -14.18 17.82
CA SER A 272 4.76 -13.74 17.33
C SER A 272 5.79 -13.60 18.44
N TYR A 273 5.45 -13.87 19.71
CA TYR A 273 6.38 -13.70 20.81
C TYR A 273 7.66 -14.52 20.59
N PRO A 274 8.84 -13.88 20.66
CA PRO A 274 10.11 -14.55 20.41
C PRO A 274 10.50 -15.49 21.57
N ASN A 275 9.93 -15.27 22.75
CA ASN A 275 10.13 -16.10 23.94
C ASN A 275 8.83 -16.21 24.74
N ALA A 276 8.82 -17.07 25.77
CA ALA A 276 7.67 -17.21 26.66
C ALA A 276 7.41 -15.92 27.46
N LEU A 277 6.13 -15.60 27.65
CA LEU A 277 5.69 -14.48 28.49
C LEU A 277 6.16 -14.65 29.93
N GLU A 278 6.09 -15.88 30.46
CA GLU A 278 6.60 -16.24 31.78
C GLU A 278 7.71 -17.28 31.64
N LEU A 279 8.89 -16.95 32.16
CA LEU A 279 10.02 -17.86 32.26
C LEU A 279 10.17 -18.32 33.71
N THR A 280 10.32 -19.64 33.89
CA THR A 280 10.64 -20.23 35.19
C THR A 280 11.99 -20.90 35.12
N PHE A 281 12.92 -20.49 35.98
CA PHE A 281 14.27 -21.02 36.04
C PHE A 281 14.67 -21.42 37.46
N LYS A 282 15.66 -22.30 37.56
CA LYS A 282 16.29 -22.73 38.80
C LYS A 282 17.81 -22.68 38.63
N VAL A 283 18.54 -22.43 39.71
CA VAL A 283 20.00 -22.61 39.70
C VAL A 283 20.30 -24.08 39.40
N GLY A 284 21.18 -24.33 38.42
CA GLY A 284 21.47 -25.64 37.84
C GLY A 284 20.67 -25.95 36.56
N ALA A 285 19.75 -25.09 36.12
CA ALA A 285 18.99 -25.32 34.90
C ALA A 285 19.86 -25.16 33.64
N GLN A 286 19.71 -26.09 32.69
CA GLN A 286 20.29 -25.98 31.36
C GLN A 286 19.43 -25.04 30.51
N VAL A 287 20.05 -23.99 29.99
CA VAL A 287 19.41 -22.96 29.19
C VAL A 287 20.15 -22.72 27.88
N MET A 288 19.44 -22.19 26.92
CA MET A 288 19.96 -21.81 25.60
C MET A 288 19.65 -20.35 25.33
N PHE A 289 20.61 -19.66 24.73
CA PHE A 289 20.43 -18.30 24.26
C PHE A 289 19.53 -18.26 23.01
N VAL A 290 18.51 -17.40 22.99
CA VAL A 290 17.56 -17.26 21.86
C VAL A 290 17.81 -16.01 21.01
N LYS A 291 18.87 -15.26 21.31
CA LYS A 291 19.26 -14.03 20.59
C LYS A 291 20.79 -13.96 20.49
N ASN A 292 21.29 -13.33 19.43
CA ASN A 292 22.71 -13.01 19.32
C ASN A 292 23.05 -11.80 20.21
N ASP A 293 24.21 -11.84 20.85
CA ASP A 293 24.73 -10.68 21.57
C ASP A 293 25.12 -9.57 20.59
N ILE A 294 24.54 -8.39 20.79
CA ILE A 294 24.80 -7.19 20.01
C ILE A 294 25.94 -6.34 20.58
N SER A 295 26.46 -6.72 21.76
CA SER A 295 27.62 -6.07 22.36
C SER A 295 28.86 -6.22 21.47
N ARG A 296 29.84 -5.35 21.69
CA ARG A 296 31.11 -5.38 20.96
C ARG A 296 31.84 -6.71 21.13
N ASP A 297 31.66 -7.35 22.29
CA ASP A 297 32.38 -8.55 22.70
C ASP A 297 31.70 -9.84 22.21
N LYS A 298 30.45 -9.77 21.72
CA LYS A 298 29.69 -10.88 21.12
C LYS A 298 29.77 -12.17 21.94
N LEU A 299 29.47 -12.06 23.24
CA LEU A 299 29.75 -13.09 24.25
C LEU A 299 28.92 -14.38 24.05
N TYR A 300 27.76 -14.27 23.41
CA TYR A 300 26.88 -15.39 23.10
C TYR A 300 26.18 -15.22 21.74
N PHE A 301 25.69 -16.34 21.21
CA PHE A 301 24.95 -16.42 19.97
C PHE A 301 23.68 -17.26 20.15
N ASN A 302 22.69 -17.06 19.29
CA ASN A 302 21.45 -17.82 19.29
C ASN A 302 21.73 -19.33 19.08
N GLY A 303 21.35 -20.15 20.05
CA GLY A 303 21.63 -21.58 20.11
C GLY A 303 22.73 -21.99 21.09
N LYS A 304 23.54 -21.05 21.63
CA LYS A 304 24.58 -21.36 22.63
C LYS A 304 23.92 -21.92 23.90
N ILE A 305 24.42 -23.04 24.41
CA ILE A 305 23.90 -23.71 25.61
C ILE A 305 24.81 -23.41 26.80
N GLY A 306 24.21 -23.22 27.97
CA GLY A 306 24.92 -23.11 29.23
C GLY A 306 24.03 -23.49 30.41
N THR A 307 24.62 -23.42 31.61
CA THR A 307 23.94 -23.77 32.86
C THR A 307 23.86 -22.54 33.76
N ILE A 308 22.68 -22.29 34.34
CA ILE A 308 22.51 -21.21 35.31
C ILE A 308 23.27 -21.54 36.58
N THR A 309 24.28 -20.74 36.94
CA THR A 309 25.07 -20.94 38.16
C THR A 309 24.56 -20.09 39.31
N LYS A 310 24.00 -18.91 39.01
CA LYS A 310 23.53 -17.96 40.01
C LYS A 310 22.45 -17.05 39.45
N ILE A 311 21.50 -16.66 40.30
CA ILE A 311 20.51 -15.61 40.02
C ILE A 311 20.59 -14.62 41.17
N LYS A 312 20.97 -13.37 40.90
CA LYS A 312 21.13 -12.33 41.93
C LYS A 312 20.69 -10.98 41.40
N GLU A 313 19.90 -10.24 42.18
CA GLU A 313 19.51 -8.85 41.89
C GLU A 313 18.89 -8.67 40.48
N GLY A 314 18.17 -9.68 39.99
CA GLY A 314 17.59 -9.64 38.64
C GLY A 314 18.57 -9.92 37.50
N VAL A 315 19.79 -10.39 37.77
CA VAL A 315 20.75 -10.84 36.76
C VAL A 315 20.88 -12.36 36.82
N ILE A 316 20.88 -13.01 35.65
CA ILE A 316 21.08 -14.46 35.52
C ILE A 316 22.52 -14.72 35.08
N TYR A 317 23.28 -15.48 35.84
CA TYR A 317 24.64 -15.88 35.50
C TYR A 317 24.62 -17.26 34.86
N VAL A 318 25.15 -17.35 33.64
CA VAL A 318 25.18 -18.58 32.83
C VAL A 318 26.62 -18.97 32.55
N LYS A 319 26.98 -20.21 32.90
CA LYS A 319 28.27 -20.81 32.55
C LYS A 319 28.10 -21.67 31.31
N CYS A 320 28.76 -21.29 30.21
CA CYS A 320 28.82 -22.14 29.01
C CYS A 320 30.04 -23.06 29.09
N PRO A 321 30.02 -24.25 28.45
CA PRO A 321 31.11 -25.23 28.53
C PRO A 321 32.48 -24.68 28.13
N ASP A 322 32.55 -23.85 27.08
CA ASP A 322 33.80 -23.35 26.49
C ASP A 322 34.29 -22.01 27.09
N ASP A 323 33.47 -21.37 27.93
CA ASP A 323 33.78 -20.05 28.46
C ASP A 323 34.57 -20.17 29.77
N LEU A 324 35.65 -19.39 29.93
CA LEU A 324 36.43 -19.37 31.18
C LEU A 324 35.67 -18.70 32.33
N GLN A 325 34.80 -17.74 32.03
CA GLN A 325 34.02 -16.98 33.01
C GLN A 325 32.51 -17.24 32.86
N GLU A 326 31.75 -16.88 33.89
CA GLU A 326 30.29 -16.87 33.82
C GLU A 326 29.83 -15.62 33.06
N LEU A 327 28.81 -15.77 32.22
CA LEU A 327 28.19 -14.67 31.50
C LEU A 327 27.06 -14.09 32.34
N ALA A 328 27.11 -12.78 32.60
CA ALA A 328 25.97 -12.04 33.15
C ALA A 328 24.95 -11.79 32.04
N VAL A 329 23.72 -12.25 32.24
CA VAL A 329 22.64 -12.16 31.25
C VAL A 329 21.52 -11.28 31.80
N ASP A 330 21.36 -10.14 31.13
CA ASP A 330 20.28 -9.19 31.38
C ASP A 330 19.13 -9.37 30.39
N ARG A 331 18.01 -8.68 30.67
CA ARG A 331 16.86 -8.62 29.78
C ARG A 331 17.24 -7.91 28.48
N VAL A 332 16.72 -8.40 27.37
CA VAL A 332 16.91 -7.78 26.05
C VAL A 332 15.57 -7.48 25.41
N GLU A 333 15.57 -6.48 24.55
CA GLU A 333 14.39 -6.05 23.79
C GLU A 333 14.35 -6.71 22.42
N TRP A 334 13.19 -7.24 22.02
CA TRP A 334 12.85 -7.56 20.64
C TRP A 334 11.85 -6.53 20.12
N GLN A 335 12.02 -6.16 18.86
CA GLN A 335 11.23 -5.11 18.22
C GLN A 335 10.34 -5.72 17.15
N ASN A 336 9.07 -5.31 17.16
CA ASN A 336 8.14 -5.58 16.08
C ASN A 336 8.05 -4.33 15.20
N PHE A 337 8.30 -4.51 13.91
CA PHE A 337 8.38 -3.40 12.96
C PHE A 337 7.15 -3.36 12.05
N ARG A 338 6.76 -2.14 11.71
CA ARG A 338 5.86 -1.85 10.60
C ARG A 338 6.63 -1.03 9.57
N PHE A 339 6.54 -1.48 8.32
CA PHE A 339 7.08 -0.72 7.20
C PHE A 339 6.21 0.47 6.90
N GLU A 340 6.82 1.65 6.87
CA GLU A 340 6.16 2.90 6.50
C GLU A 340 7.00 3.63 5.45
N LEU A 341 6.33 4.42 4.61
CA LEU A 341 7.01 5.21 3.60
C LEU A 341 7.42 6.53 4.23
N ASN A 342 8.72 6.83 4.25
CA ASN A 342 9.20 8.12 4.74
C ASN A 342 8.76 9.26 3.79
N PRO A 343 8.03 10.28 4.26
CA PRO A 343 7.55 11.35 3.39
C PRO A 343 8.66 12.22 2.77
N SER A 344 9.83 12.33 3.40
CA SER A 344 10.93 13.19 2.94
C SER A 344 11.93 12.43 2.07
N THR A 345 12.37 11.24 2.51
CA THR A 345 13.35 10.44 1.77
C THR A 345 12.71 9.53 0.72
N LYS A 346 11.42 9.18 0.90
CA LYS A 346 10.66 8.21 0.09
C LYS A 346 11.21 6.80 0.13
N GLU A 347 12.08 6.55 1.10
CA GLU A 347 12.58 5.23 1.41
C GLU A 347 11.58 4.52 2.32
N ILE A 348 11.68 3.19 2.37
CA ILE A 348 10.85 2.37 3.23
C ILE A 348 11.59 2.29 4.57
N ASP A 349 11.02 2.91 5.59
CA ASP A 349 11.56 2.91 6.94
C ASP A 349 10.89 1.82 7.78
N GLU A 350 11.65 1.32 8.76
CA GLU A 350 11.20 0.33 9.75
C GLU A 350 10.80 1.07 11.03
N ASN A 351 9.49 1.24 11.26
CA ASN A 351 8.97 1.87 12.49
C ASN A 351 8.63 0.83 13.55
N ILE A 352 9.18 1.00 14.75
CA ILE A 352 8.91 0.11 15.89
C ILE A 352 7.48 0.38 16.38
N ILE A 353 6.61 -0.62 16.27
CA ILE A 353 5.20 -0.52 16.72
C ILE A 353 4.96 -1.22 18.05
N GLY A 354 5.87 -2.11 18.46
CA GLY A 354 5.81 -2.78 19.74
C GLY A 354 7.15 -3.38 20.13
N THR A 355 7.34 -3.56 21.42
CA THR A 355 8.54 -4.15 22.01
C THR A 355 8.17 -5.28 22.97
N PHE A 356 9.02 -6.31 23.00
CA PHE A 356 8.94 -7.43 23.93
C PHE A 356 10.27 -7.49 24.68
N VAL A 357 10.26 -7.34 26.00
CA VAL A 357 11.48 -7.29 26.83
C VAL A 357 11.52 -8.46 27.80
N GLN A 358 12.50 -9.35 27.62
CA GLN A 358 12.65 -10.58 28.40
C GLN A 358 14.11 -11.04 28.40
N TYR A 359 14.48 -11.96 29.30
CA TYR A 359 15.79 -12.62 29.21
C TYR A 359 15.90 -13.43 27.90
N PRO A 360 17.04 -13.37 27.20
CA PRO A 360 17.30 -14.14 25.99
C PRO A 360 17.59 -15.60 26.27
N LEU A 361 16.90 -16.23 27.22
CA LEU A 361 17.13 -17.59 27.66
C LEU A 361 15.87 -18.44 27.55
N LYS A 362 16.04 -19.72 27.27
CA LYS A 362 14.99 -20.74 27.33
C LYS A 362 15.56 -22.05 27.87
N LEU A 363 14.72 -22.85 28.55
CA LEU A 363 15.11 -24.20 28.95
C LEU A 363 15.54 -25.02 27.73
N ALA A 364 16.63 -25.78 27.90
CA ALA A 364 17.35 -26.37 26.77
C ALA A 364 17.77 -27.82 27.00
N TRP A 365 17.07 -28.57 27.86
CA TRP A 365 17.25 -30.02 27.89
C TRP A 365 16.62 -30.67 26.66
N ALA A 366 15.50 -30.13 26.18
CA ALA A 366 14.88 -30.58 24.94
C ALA A 366 14.29 -29.43 24.11
N ILE A 367 14.30 -29.59 22.80
CA ILE A 367 13.67 -28.70 21.84
C ILE A 367 13.10 -29.52 20.67
N THR A 368 12.08 -29.00 20.00
CA THR A 368 11.59 -29.66 18.79
C THR A 368 12.51 -29.43 17.60
N ILE A 369 12.58 -30.40 16.69
CA ILE A 369 13.33 -30.28 15.42
C ILE A 369 12.93 -29.01 14.67
N HIS A 370 11.63 -28.70 14.61
CA HIS A 370 11.12 -27.47 13.99
C HIS A 370 11.65 -26.19 14.66
N LYS A 371 11.65 -26.11 15.99
CA LYS A 371 12.16 -24.93 16.71
C LYS A 371 13.69 -24.85 16.72
N SER A 372 14.36 -25.95 16.39
CA SER A 372 15.83 -26.00 16.25
C SER A 372 16.34 -25.48 14.90
N GLN A 373 15.45 -25.21 13.93
CA GLN A 373 15.85 -24.72 12.62
C GLN A 373 16.69 -23.44 12.72
N GLY A 374 17.71 -23.35 11.87
CA GLY A 374 18.72 -22.28 11.95
C GLY A 374 19.76 -22.47 13.07
N LEU A 375 19.44 -23.13 14.18
CA LEU A 375 20.34 -23.30 15.33
C LEU A 375 21.47 -24.31 15.08
N THR A 376 22.50 -24.25 15.92
CA THR A 376 23.68 -25.13 15.88
C THR A 376 24.06 -25.54 17.30
N PHE A 377 24.34 -26.83 17.51
CA PHE A 377 24.67 -27.43 18.80
C PHE A 377 26.00 -28.19 18.74
N GLU A 378 26.72 -28.20 19.86
CA GLU A 378 27.93 -29.03 20.01
C GLU A 378 27.55 -30.50 20.17
N LYS A 379 26.56 -30.77 21.04
CA LYS A 379 26.13 -32.12 21.38
C LYS A 379 24.60 -32.23 21.36
N ALA A 380 24.05 -33.19 20.62
CA ALA A 380 22.61 -33.39 20.56
C ALA A 380 22.22 -34.86 20.54
N ILE A 381 21.11 -35.18 21.22
CA ILE A 381 20.44 -36.48 21.18
C ILE A 381 19.26 -36.37 20.22
N ILE A 382 19.20 -37.24 19.22
CA ILE A 382 18.17 -37.20 18.19
C ILE A 382 17.30 -38.45 18.27
N ASP A 383 15.99 -38.24 18.39
CA ASP A 383 15.00 -39.28 18.19
C ASP A 383 14.53 -39.28 16.73
N ALA A 384 15.26 -40.03 15.89
CA ALA A 384 15.07 -40.01 14.45
C ALA A 384 13.90 -40.88 13.96
N ASN A 385 13.53 -41.94 14.70
CA ASN A 385 12.45 -42.85 14.30
C ASN A 385 11.06 -42.22 14.52
N ALA A 386 10.96 -41.18 15.35
CA ALA A 386 9.75 -40.38 15.55
C ALA A 386 9.58 -39.24 14.53
N ALA A 387 10.47 -39.11 13.54
CA ALA A 387 10.37 -38.12 12.47
C ALA A 387 9.28 -38.52 11.47
N PHE A 388 8.28 -37.66 11.28
CA PHE A 388 7.07 -37.95 10.50
C PHE A 388 7.01 -37.20 9.16
N ALA A 389 7.81 -36.13 9.00
CA ALA A 389 7.80 -35.30 7.80
C ALA A 389 9.13 -35.34 7.04
N HIS A 390 9.04 -35.15 5.72
CA HIS A 390 10.19 -35.08 4.81
C HIS A 390 11.20 -34.02 5.29
N GLY A 391 12.48 -34.36 5.22
CA GLY A 391 13.58 -33.47 5.62
C GLY A 391 13.82 -33.32 7.13
N GLN A 392 12.91 -33.75 8.01
CA GLN A 392 13.09 -33.61 9.47
C GLN A 392 14.36 -34.30 9.99
N VAL A 393 14.69 -35.49 9.49
CA VAL A 393 15.92 -36.21 9.87
C VAL A 393 17.16 -35.40 9.45
N TYR A 394 17.18 -34.87 8.23
CA TYR A 394 18.25 -33.99 7.76
C TYR A 394 18.36 -32.71 8.62
N VAL A 395 17.24 -32.06 8.92
CA VAL A 395 17.22 -30.88 9.79
C VAL A 395 17.82 -31.21 11.15
N ALA A 396 17.41 -32.32 11.77
CA ALA A 396 17.89 -32.73 13.08
C ALA A 396 19.40 -33.02 13.05
N LEU A 397 19.88 -33.86 12.11
CA LEU A 397 21.29 -34.21 11.98
C LEU A 397 22.17 -32.96 11.72
N SER A 398 21.71 -32.06 10.85
CA SER A 398 22.43 -30.82 10.49
C SER A 398 22.49 -29.77 11.62
N ARG A 399 21.87 -30.03 12.78
CA ARG A 399 22.01 -29.16 13.95
C ARG A 399 23.34 -29.36 14.68
N CYS A 400 23.95 -30.55 14.61
CA CYS A 400 25.25 -30.79 15.23
C CYS A 400 26.39 -30.17 14.41
N LYS A 401 27.45 -29.74 15.08
CA LYS A 401 28.70 -29.30 14.43
C LYS A 401 29.57 -30.47 13.97
N THR A 402 29.64 -31.53 14.78
CA THR A 402 30.50 -32.70 14.55
C THR A 402 29.69 -34.00 14.61
N PHE A 403 30.22 -35.04 13.99
CA PHE A 403 29.61 -36.37 14.02
C PHE A 403 29.66 -37.00 15.42
N GLU A 404 30.72 -36.74 16.17
CA GLU A 404 30.92 -37.24 17.55
C GLU A 404 29.99 -36.57 18.55
N GLY A 405 29.53 -35.34 18.27
CA GLY A 405 28.54 -34.65 19.09
C GLY A 405 27.13 -35.22 18.96
N LEU A 406 26.86 -36.01 17.92
CA LEU A 406 25.55 -36.61 17.66
C LEU A 406 25.37 -37.91 18.46
N VAL A 407 24.22 -38.10 19.09
CA VAL A 407 23.78 -39.41 19.62
C VAL A 407 22.38 -39.69 19.11
N LEU A 408 22.13 -40.92 18.67
CA LEU A 408 20.81 -41.36 18.25
C LEU A 408 20.14 -42.13 19.38
N HIS A 409 18.90 -41.75 19.71
CA HIS A 409 18.06 -42.46 20.67
C HIS A 409 17.43 -43.73 20.07
N SER A 410 17.34 -43.80 18.75
CA SER A 410 16.79 -44.92 17.99
C SER A 410 17.59 -45.12 16.70
N PRO A 411 17.77 -46.36 16.22
CA PRO A 411 18.42 -46.58 14.93
C PRO A 411 17.62 -45.93 13.79
N ILE A 412 18.33 -45.36 12.83
CA ILE A 412 17.77 -44.84 11.59
C ILE A 412 17.60 -46.01 10.62
N ASN A 413 16.42 -46.10 10.02
CA ASN A 413 16.11 -47.03 8.95
C ASN A 413 15.91 -46.25 7.63
N PHE A 414 16.07 -46.91 6.49
CA PHE A 414 15.89 -46.27 5.16
C PHE A 414 14.55 -45.55 5.01
N ASN A 415 13.49 -46.09 5.61
CA ASN A 415 12.15 -45.52 5.55
C ASN A 415 12.01 -44.19 6.31
N SER A 416 12.90 -43.88 7.26
CA SER A 416 12.90 -42.61 7.99
C SER A 416 13.60 -41.49 7.22
N VAL A 417 14.48 -41.84 6.27
CA VAL A 417 15.18 -40.88 5.40
C VAL A 417 14.41 -40.71 4.09
N LYS A 418 13.16 -40.24 4.16
CA LYS A 418 12.38 -39.94 2.96
C LYS A 418 12.58 -38.50 2.53
N THR A 419 13.17 -38.28 1.37
CA THR A 419 13.09 -37.00 0.66
C THR A 419 11.91 -36.98 -0.30
N ASP A 420 11.31 -35.81 -0.50
CA ASP A 420 10.28 -35.63 -1.52
C ASP A 420 10.89 -35.69 -2.94
N GLY A 421 10.36 -36.57 -3.80
CA GLY A 421 10.80 -36.71 -5.19
C GLY A 421 10.60 -35.44 -6.03
N VAL A 422 9.59 -34.63 -5.72
CA VAL A 422 9.35 -33.34 -6.37
C VAL A 422 10.48 -32.36 -6.07
N VAL A 423 10.91 -32.30 -4.80
CA VAL A 423 12.04 -31.45 -4.36
C VAL A 423 13.35 -31.92 -4.99
N SER A 424 13.60 -33.23 -5.02
CA SER A 424 14.80 -33.80 -5.65
C SER A 424 14.86 -33.47 -7.13
N HIS A 425 13.75 -33.60 -7.86
CA HIS A 425 13.69 -33.26 -9.28
C HIS A 425 13.94 -31.76 -9.51
N TYR A 426 13.31 -30.89 -8.72
CA TYR A 426 13.52 -29.45 -8.83
C TYR A 426 14.99 -29.06 -8.57
N THR A 427 15.60 -29.62 -7.54
CA THR A 427 17.01 -29.33 -7.19
C THR A 427 17.96 -29.78 -8.30
N LYS A 428 17.80 -31.00 -8.83
CA LYS A 428 18.62 -31.48 -9.96
C LYS A 428 18.51 -30.60 -11.19
N ASN A 429 17.30 -30.10 -11.48
CA ASN A 429 17.10 -29.17 -12.59
C ASN A 429 17.76 -27.81 -12.32
N ALA A 430 17.74 -27.33 -11.07
CA ALA A 430 18.42 -26.09 -10.68
C ALA A 430 19.94 -26.22 -10.80
N GLU A 431 20.53 -27.33 -10.34
CA GLU A 431 21.97 -27.64 -10.47
C GLU A 431 22.40 -27.74 -11.94
N ALA A 432 21.59 -28.36 -12.79
CA ALA A 432 21.87 -28.46 -14.22
C ALA A 432 21.82 -27.11 -14.96
N ASN A 433 21.17 -26.11 -14.37
CA ASN A 433 20.96 -24.79 -14.96
C ASN A 433 21.52 -23.66 -14.06
N GLU A 434 22.69 -23.88 -13.47
CA GLU A 434 23.34 -22.84 -12.67
C GLU A 434 23.60 -21.57 -13.50
N PRO A 435 23.28 -20.37 -12.96
CA PRO A 435 23.53 -19.12 -13.63
C PRO A 435 25.03 -18.88 -13.77
N THR A 436 25.40 -18.23 -14.86
CA THR A 436 26.77 -17.90 -15.22
C THR A 436 26.88 -16.38 -15.32
N GLU A 437 28.11 -15.86 -15.40
CA GLU A 437 28.33 -14.44 -15.69
C GLU A 437 27.67 -14.01 -17.02
N ASN A 438 27.61 -14.90 -18.02
CA ASN A 438 26.89 -14.61 -19.26
C ASN A 438 25.39 -14.45 -19.02
N HIS A 439 24.77 -15.30 -18.18
CA HIS A 439 23.36 -15.14 -17.82
C HIS A 439 23.10 -13.81 -17.10
N LEU A 440 24.04 -13.38 -16.24
CA LEU A 440 23.96 -12.07 -15.58
C LEU A 440 24.06 -10.92 -16.58
N THR A 441 25.08 -10.92 -17.45
CA THR A 441 25.28 -9.88 -18.46
C THR A 441 24.08 -9.76 -19.39
N GLN A 442 23.56 -10.89 -19.90
CA GLN A 442 22.36 -10.89 -20.74
C GLN A 442 21.13 -10.36 -19.99
N SER A 443 20.97 -10.71 -18.71
CA SER A 443 19.87 -10.20 -17.88
C SER A 443 20.00 -8.70 -17.62
N LYS A 444 21.22 -8.18 -17.40
CA LYS A 444 21.50 -6.73 -17.29
C LYS A 444 21.16 -6.00 -18.58
N ILE A 445 21.59 -6.54 -19.73
CA ILE A 445 21.29 -5.96 -21.05
C ILE A 445 19.77 -5.89 -21.26
N ILE A 446 19.05 -7.02 -21.13
CA ILE A 446 17.59 -7.07 -21.32
C ILE A 446 16.88 -6.10 -20.37
N PHE A 447 17.31 -6.05 -19.11
CA PHE A 447 16.72 -5.14 -18.13
C PHE A 447 16.90 -3.66 -18.53
N GLN A 448 18.12 -3.27 -18.91
CA GLN A 448 18.42 -1.91 -19.38
C GLN A 448 17.66 -1.56 -20.66
N GLN A 449 17.56 -2.51 -21.60
CA GLN A 449 16.74 -2.37 -22.81
C GLN A 449 15.28 -2.10 -22.46
N ASN A 450 14.69 -2.90 -21.58
CA ASN A 450 13.30 -2.73 -21.14
C ASN A 450 13.09 -1.36 -20.47
N LEU A 451 14.03 -0.89 -19.64
CA LEU A 451 13.94 0.42 -19.01
C LEU A 451 14.00 1.57 -20.03
N LEU A 452 14.84 1.46 -21.05
CA LEU A 452 14.91 2.42 -22.14
C LEU A 452 13.65 2.40 -23.00
N PHE A 453 13.12 1.23 -23.34
CA PHE A 453 11.84 1.13 -24.06
C PHE A 453 10.69 1.72 -23.25
N ASP A 454 10.62 1.41 -21.95
CA ASP A 454 9.65 1.98 -21.03
C ASP A 454 9.77 3.51 -20.94
N LEU A 455 10.99 4.08 -20.98
CA LEU A 455 11.21 5.53 -20.95
C LEU A 455 10.54 6.22 -22.15
N PHE A 456 10.65 5.64 -23.35
CA PHE A 456 10.16 6.19 -24.61
C PHE A 456 8.83 5.59 -25.09
N GLN A 457 8.11 4.88 -24.23
CA GLN A 457 6.77 4.38 -24.52
C GLN A 457 5.71 5.33 -23.95
N PHE A 458 4.79 5.82 -24.79
CA PHE A 458 3.77 6.82 -24.39
C PHE A 458 2.32 6.32 -24.49
N SER A 459 2.13 5.01 -24.65
CA SER A 459 0.82 4.40 -24.87
C SER A 459 -0.22 4.68 -23.78
N MET A 460 0.22 4.95 -22.54
CA MET A 460 -0.68 5.34 -21.45
C MET A 460 -1.27 6.74 -21.66
N ILE A 461 -0.47 7.70 -22.13
CA ILE A 461 -0.94 9.05 -22.50
C ILE A 461 -1.99 8.92 -23.61
N LYS A 462 -1.69 8.17 -24.67
CA LYS A 462 -2.64 7.89 -25.75
C LYS A 462 -3.95 7.26 -25.26
N SER A 463 -3.86 6.28 -24.36
CA SER A 463 -5.02 5.61 -23.75
C SER A 463 -5.87 6.59 -22.94
N LEU A 464 -5.26 7.44 -22.12
CA LEU A 464 -5.95 8.45 -21.33
C LEU A 464 -6.61 9.51 -22.22
N LEU A 465 -5.94 9.99 -23.28
CA LEU A 465 -6.55 10.88 -24.27
C LEU A 465 -7.75 10.24 -24.98
N PHE A 466 -7.67 8.93 -25.28
CA PHE A 466 -8.80 8.18 -25.84
C PHE A 466 -9.96 8.06 -24.85
N GLN A 467 -9.68 7.84 -23.56
CA GLN A 467 -10.69 7.83 -22.51
C GLN A 467 -11.39 9.19 -22.36
N LEU A 468 -10.63 10.29 -22.35
CA LEU A 468 -11.19 11.65 -22.32
C LEU A 468 -12.11 11.90 -23.52
N LYS A 469 -11.66 11.53 -24.72
CA LYS A 469 -12.48 11.63 -25.94
C LYS A 469 -13.77 10.82 -25.81
N ARG A 470 -13.67 9.55 -25.41
CA ARG A 470 -14.84 8.66 -25.26
C ARG A 470 -15.86 9.23 -24.28
N ILE A 471 -15.41 9.71 -23.12
CA ILE A 471 -16.29 10.36 -22.13
C ILE A 471 -16.96 11.59 -22.75
N GLY A 472 -16.20 12.43 -23.46
CA GLY A 472 -16.74 13.59 -24.16
C GLY A 472 -17.79 13.23 -25.22
N GLU A 473 -17.59 12.17 -25.99
CA GLU A 473 -18.53 11.69 -27.03
C GLU A 473 -19.81 11.11 -26.42
N GLU A 474 -19.68 10.28 -25.39
CA GLU A 474 -20.82 9.69 -24.67
C GLU A 474 -21.66 10.76 -23.95
N GLN A 475 -21.02 11.83 -23.49
CA GLN A 475 -21.62 12.90 -22.67
C GLN A 475 -21.73 14.24 -23.40
N HIS A 476 -21.75 14.24 -24.73
CA HIS A 476 -21.74 15.43 -25.60
C HIS A 476 -22.82 16.48 -25.31
N GLN A 477 -23.92 16.10 -24.63
CA GLN A 477 -25.00 17.01 -24.23
C GLN A 477 -24.69 17.83 -22.96
N THR A 478 -23.67 17.42 -22.21
CA THR A 478 -23.32 17.96 -20.88
C THR A 478 -21.89 18.48 -20.79
N VAL A 479 -21.13 18.35 -21.88
CA VAL A 479 -19.72 18.76 -21.98
C VAL A 479 -19.60 19.84 -23.05
N ASP A 480 -18.65 20.77 -22.85
CA ASP A 480 -18.40 21.91 -23.74
C ASP A 480 -18.17 21.47 -25.20
N LYS A 481 -18.64 22.28 -26.14
CA LYS A 481 -18.41 22.14 -27.58
C LYS A 481 -16.92 22.14 -27.92
N ASP A 482 -16.14 22.95 -27.21
CA ASP A 482 -14.71 23.09 -27.46
C ASP A 482 -13.88 21.98 -26.80
N PHE A 483 -14.40 21.31 -25.76
CA PHE A 483 -13.67 20.22 -25.09
C PHE A 483 -13.29 19.10 -26.06
N LEU A 484 -14.26 18.57 -26.82
CA LEU A 484 -13.97 17.52 -27.80
C LEU A 484 -13.02 17.98 -28.90
N ALA A 485 -13.14 19.23 -29.35
CA ALA A 485 -12.24 19.80 -30.35
C ALA A 485 -10.81 19.92 -29.81
N GLN A 486 -10.65 20.37 -28.56
CA GLN A 486 -9.34 20.50 -27.90
C GLN A 486 -8.72 19.14 -27.58
N ILE A 487 -9.51 18.17 -27.12
CA ILE A 487 -9.03 16.79 -26.90
C ILE A 487 -8.62 16.15 -28.23
N ASN A 488 -9.36 16.38 -29.32
CA ASN A 488 -8.96 15.90 -30.65
C ASN A 488 -7.65 16.56 -31.10
N LYS A 489 -7.46 17.86 -30.89
CA LYS A 489 -6.16 18.54 -31.13
C LYS A 489 -5.03 17.91 -30.33
N CYS A 490 -5.25 17.61 -29.04
CA CYS A 490 -4.26 16.93 -28.20
C CYS A 490 -3.90 15.55 -28.76
N ARG A 491 -4.89 14.79 -29.23
CA ARG A 491 -4.71 13.46 -29.83
C ARG A 491 -3.95 13.52 -31.15
N GLU A 492 -4.30 14.45 -32.03
CA GLU A 492 -3.59 14.68 -33.29
C GLU A 492 -2.13 15.08 -33.04
N PHE A 493 -1.90 15.96 -32.06
CA PHE A 493 -0.55 16.35 -31.63
C PHE A 493 0.24 15.15 -31.10
N ASP A 494 -0.34 14.36 -30.18
CA ASP A 494 0.26 13.15 -29.62
C ASP A 494 0.63 12.14 -30.73
N GLU A 495 -0.30 11.88 -31.65
CA GLU A 495 -0.09 10.94 -32.74
C GLU A 495 1.03 11.38 -33.71
N GLN A 496 1.09 12.67 -34.04
CA GLN A 496 2.06 13.21 -35.00
C GLN A 496 3.46 13.43 -34.39
N HIS A 497 3.53 13.96 -33.17
CA HIS A 497 4.78 14.45 -32.58
C HIS A 497 5.35 13.57 -31.47
N ILE A 498 4.53 12.74 -30.83
CA ILE A 498 4.97 11.88 -29.73
C ILE A 498 5.01 10.42 -30.20
N GLU A 499 3.86 9.81 -30.48
CA GLU A 499 3.75 8.37 -30.78
C GLU A 499 4.48 7.97 -32.07
N SER A 500 4.22 8.66 -33.19
CA SER A 500 4.88 8.35 -34.48
C SER A 500 6.40 8.53 -34.40
N VAL A 501 6.86 9.54 -33.67
CA VAL A 501 8.30 9.81 -33.48
C VAL A 501 8.91 8.79 -32.52
N ALA A 502 8.22 8.43 -31.43
CA ALA A 502 8.62 7.42 -30.48
C ALA A 502 8.77 6.04 -31.14
N GLU A 503 7.84 5.63 -32.01
CA GLU A 503 7.96 4.39 -32.77
C GLU A 503 9.21 4.35 -33.66
N LYS A 504 9.48 5.43 -34.40
CA LYS A 504 10.70 5.55 -35.22
C LYS A 504 11.97 5.58 -34.36
N PHE A 505 11.92 6.27 -33.23
CA PHE A 505 13.03 6.40 -32.29
C PHE A 505 13.36 5.08 -31.60
N LYS A 506 12.35 4.33 -31.16
CA LYS A 506 12.52 2.99 -30.57
C LYS A 506 13.19 2.03 -31.54
N ARG A 507 12.90 2.09 -32.84
CA ARG A 507 13.61 1.30 -33.86
C ARG A 507 15.09 1.65 -33.94
N GLN A 508 15.44 2.94 -33.82
CA GLN A 508 16.84 3.38 -33.79
C GLN A 508 17.56 2.92 -32.53
N ILE A 509 16.91 3.05 -31.37
CA ILE A 509 17.42 2.52 -30.10
C ILE A 509 17.63 1.01 -30.20
N TYR A 510 16.65 0.27 -30.75
CA TYR A 510 16.76 -1.18 -30.94
C TYR A 510 18.00 -1.57 -31.78
N ILE A 511 18.31 -0.81 -32.84
CA ILE A 511 19.51 -1.05 -33.65
C ILE A 511 20.79 -0.79 -32.85
N ALA A 512 20.87 0.33 -32.13
CA ALA A 512 22.02 0.66 -31.28
C ALA A 512 22.21 -0.35 -30.13
N LEU A 513 21.12 -0.96 -29.66
CA LEU A 513 21.12 -2.01 -28.64
C LEU A 513 21.60 -3.38 -29.14
N GLN A 514 21.88 -3.54 -30.45
CA GLN A 514 22.49 -4.77 -30.98
C GLN A 514 24.02 -4.79 -30.87
N GLU A 515 24.64 -3.66 -30.52
CA GLU A 515 26.08 -3.60 -30.25
C GLU A 515 26.42 -4.34 -28.95
N GLU A 516 27.59 -4.96 -28.90
CA GLU A 516 28.05 -5.69 -27.71
C GLU A 516 28.34 -4.74 -26.56
N GLY A 517 27.96 -5.14 -25.34
CA GLY A 517 28.20 -4.38 -24.10
C GLY A 517 26.92 -4.01 -23.37
N LEU A 518 27.06 -3.31 -22.24
CA LEU A 518 25.92 -2.80 -21.48
C LEU A 518 25.36 -1.54 -22.15
N PRO A 519 24.02 -1.42 -22.31
CA PRO A 519 23.40 -0.22 -22.88
C PRO A 519 23.83 1.09 -22.20
N GLU A 520 24.01 1.09 -20.88
CA GLU A 520 24.44 2.28 -20.15
C GLU A 520 25.90 2.68 -20.39
N GLU A 521 26.74 1.77 -20.88
CA GLU A 521 28.16 2.01 -21.22
C GLU A 521 28.37 2.39 -22.69
N ASN A 522 27.35 2.22 -23.54
CA ASN A 522 27.43 2.51 -24.96
C ASN A 522 27.31 4.03 -25.23
N GLU A 523 28.43 4.68 -25.56
CA GLU A 523 28.49 6.14 -25.79
C GLU A 523 27.55 6.62 -26.92
N ALA A 524 27.44 5.87 -28.02
CA ALA A 524 26.60 6.24 -29.15
C ALA A 524 25.11 6.19 -28.77
N LEU A 525 24.71 5.16 -28.02
CA LEU A 525 23.36 5.03 -27.47
C LEU A 525 23.06 6.13 -26.46
N GLN A 526 24.01 6.45 -25.56
CA GLN A 526 23.88 7.54 -24.59
C GLN A 526 23.57 8.86 -25.27
N GLU A 527 24.35 9.25 -26.28
CA GLU A 527 24.12 10.47 -27.05
C GLU A 527 22.76 10.46 -27.78
N ARG A 528 22.32 9.28 -28.26
CA ARG A 528 20.99 9.15 -28.88
C ARG A 528 19.87 9.32 -27.87
N VAL A 529 20.01 8.73 -26.68
CA VAL A 529 19.06 8.83 -25.56
C VAL A 529 18.94 10.27 -25.09
N LYS A 530 20.05 11.01 -24.89
CA LYS A 530 20.03 12.43 -24.51
C LYS A 530 19.25 13.28 -25.51
N LYS A 531 19.52 13.11 -26.81
CA LYS A 531 18.78 13.80 -27.88
C LYS A 531 17.29 13.46 -27.89
N GLY A 532 16.95 12.19 -27.65
CA GLY A 532 15.56 11.75 -27.49
C GLY A 532 14.89 12.40 -26.29
N CYS A 533 15.55 12.40 -25.13
CA CYS A 533 15.04 13.01 -23.90
C CYS A 533 14.74 14.51 -24.09
N ALA A 534 15.68 15.26 -24.65
CA ALA A 534 15.49 16.68 -24.95
C ALA A 534 14.27 16.93 -25.87
N TYR A 535 14.12 16.13 -26.93
CA TYR A 535 13.00 16.23 -27.86
C TYR A 535 11.66 15.94 -27.18
N PHE A 536 11.51 14.76 -26.54
CA PHE A 536 10.23 14.37 -25.94
C PHE A 536 9.86 15.24 -24.75
N MET A 537 10.84 15.76 -23.98
CA MET A 537 10.55 16.69 -22.90
C MET A 537 9.91 17.99 -23.42
N GLN A 538 10.36 18.49 -24.58
CA GLN A 538 9.73 19.64 -25.25
C GLN A 538 8.30 19.29 -25.73
N GLN A 539 8.11 18.11 -26.35
CA GLN A 539 6.79 17.71 -26.86
C GLN A 539 5.77 17.47 -25.72
N LEU A 540 6.19 16.84 -24.62
CA LEU A 540 5.32 16.65 -23.45
C LEU A 540 4.91 17.99 -22.82
N THR A 541 5.82 18.96 -22.78
CA THR A 541 5.50 20.32 -22.30
C THR A 541 4.46 20.99 -23.21
N ALA A 542 4.60 20.86 -24.53
CA ALA A 542 3.63 21.38 -25.48
C ALA A 542 2.26 20.68 -25.36
N LEU A 543 2.23 19.36 -25.15
CA LEU A 543 0.99 18.62 -24.89
C LEU A 543 0.32 19.06 -23.59
N GLU A 544 1.08 19.28 -22.51
CA GLU A 544 0.55 19.84 -21.26
C GLU A 544 -0.08 21.22 -21.48
N ASP A 545 0.56 22.08 -22.27
CA ASP A 545 0.03 23.41 -22.55
C ASP A 545 -1.25 23.38 -23.40
N LEU A 546 -1.39 22.38 -24.28
CA LEU A 546 -2.65 22.09 -24.97
C LEU A 546 -3.71 21.56 -24.00
N LEU A 547 -3.34 20.65 -23.09
CA LEU A 547 -4.24 20.10 -22.07
C LEU A 547 -4.71 21.18 -21.09
N LYS A 548 -3.88 22.15 -20.70
CA LYS A 548 -4.29 23.29 -19.86
C LYS A 548 -5.32 24.19 -20.54
N GLN A 549 -5.37 24.20 -21.87
CA GLN A 549 -6.40 24.91 -22.61
C GLN A 549 -7.73 24.14 -22.63
N THR A 550 -7.72 22.84 -22.29
CA THR A 550 -8.93 22.04 -22.18
C THR A 550 -9.76 22.47 -20.97
N ASP A 551 -10.99 22.88 -21.22
CA ASP A 551 -11.95 23.22 -20.18
C ASP A 551 -13.22 22.40 -20.34
N PHE A 552 -13.89 22.10 -19.23
CA PHE A 552 -15.16 21.40 -19.25
C PHE A 552 -16.01 21.82 -18.05
N ASP A 553 -17.31 22.01 -18.30
CA ASP A 553 -18.27 22.27 -17.24
C ASP A 553 -19.49 21.37 -17.37
N THR A 554 -19.80 20.65 -16.29
CA THR A 554 -20.90 19.70 -16.21
C THR A 554 -21.53 19.73 -14.83
N ASP A 555 -22.86 19.70 -14.79
CA ASP A 555 -23.65 19.53 -13.57
C ASP A 555 -23.74 18.07 -13.11
N ASN A 556 -23.28 17.13 -13.94
CA ASN A 556 -23.24 15.72 -13.62
C ASN A 556 -22.00 15.38 -12.77
N LYS A 557 -22.22 15.23 -11.46
CA LYS A 557 -21.17 14.88 -10.49
C LYS A 557 -20.41 13.60 -10.83
N ALA A 558 -21.06 12.60 -11.44
CA ALA A 558 -20.40 11.36 -11.82
C ALA A 558 -19.45 11.56 -13.01
N VAL A 559 -19.89 12.30 -14.02
CA VAL A 559 -19.05 12.65 -15.20
C VAL A 559 -17.89 13.54 -14.79
N ARG A 560 -18.12 14.57 -13.96
CA ARG A 560 -17.04 15.40 -13.40
C ARG A 560 -16.00 14.56 -12.67
N LYS A 561 -16.45 13.64 -11.80
CA LYS A 561 -15.55 12.74 -11.07
C LYS A 561 -14.72 11.86 -12.02
N GLN A 562 -15.33 11.30 -13.07
CA GLN A 562 -14.64 10.47 -14.06
C GLN A 562 -13.61 11.28 -14.85
N LEU A 563 -13.98 12.45 -15.38
CA LEU A 563 -13.08 13.33 -16.12
C LEU A 563 -11.90 13.76 -15.25
N ASP A 564 -12.16 14.20 -14.03
CA ASP A 564 -11.09 14.58 -13.11
C ASP A 564 -10.17 13.40 -12.78
N GLU A 565 -10.70 12.18 -12.64
CA GLU A 565 -9.89 10.99 -12.35
C GLU A 565 -8.96 10.65 -13.54
N VAL A 566 -9.45 10.79 -14.76
CA VAL A 566 -8.64 10.59 -15.97
C VAL A 566 -7.59 11.69 -16.11
N LEU A 567 -7.94 12.96 -15.83
CA LEU A 567 -6.99 14.07 -15.85
C LEU A 567 -5.92 13.96 -14.76
N ASP A 568 -6.28 13.56 -13.55
CA ASP A 568 -5.31 13.32 -12.46
C ASP A 568 -4.33 12.19 -12.82
N ASN A 569 -4.84 11.12 -13.47
CA ASN A 569 -3.98 10.06 -14.00
C ASN A 569 -3.08 10.55 -15.15
N MET A 570 -3.56 11.47 -15.98
CA MET A 570 -2.78 12.11 -17.04
C MET A 570 -1.65 12.95 -16.48
N ASP A 571 -1.95 13.84 -15.52
CA ASP A 571 -0.96 14.68 -14.84
C ASP A 571 0.11 13.81 -14.16
N ARG A 572 -0.31 12.70 -13.53
CA ARG A 572 0.60 11.74 -12.90
C ARG A 572 1.54 11.10 -13.92
N GLU A 573 1.01 10.58 -15.02
CA GLU A 573 1.81 9.93 -16.07
C GLU A 573 2.82 10.92 -16.69
N LEU A 574 2.37 12.14 -17.02
CA LEU A 574 3.23 13.20 -17.55
C LEU A 574 4.34 13.57 -16.55
N PHE A 575 4.01 13.70 -15.27
CA PHE A 575 4.98 14.01 -14.22
C PHE A 575 6.07 12.95 -14.08
N ILE A 576 5.69 11.66 -14.09
CA ILE A 576 6.63 10.54 -14.02
C ILE A 576 7.52 10.50 -15.26
N LYS A 577 6.93 10.61 -16.45
CA LYS A 577 7.67 10.60 -17.73
C LYS A 577 8.67 11.73 -17.81
N ARG A 578 8.27 12.95 -17.45
CA ARG A 578 9.17 14.11 -17.43
C ARG A 578 10.31 13.95 -16.44
N SER A 579 10.05 13.39 -15.26
CA SER A 579 11.10 13.14 -14.26
C SER A 579 12.15 12.15 -14.78
N GLY A 580 11.71 11.07 -15.45
CA GLY A 580 12.60 10.12 -16.11
C GLY A 580 13.41 10.75 -17.25
N LEU A 581 12.74 11.46 -18.16
CA LEU A 581 13.39 12.12 -19.31
C LEU A 581 14.37 13.20 -18.85
N LYS A 582 14.05 13.96 -17.81
CA LYS A 582 14.91 15.01 -17.25
C LYS A 582 16.22 14.41 -16.72
N LEU A 583 16.14 13.31 -15.96
CA LEU A 583 17.34 12.63 -15.47
C LEU A 583 18.17 12.10 -16.64
N CYS A 584 17.54 11.38 -17.57
CA CYS A 584 18.24 10.76 -18.69
C CYS A 584 18.73 11.77 -19.75
N ASN A 585 18.41 13.06 -19.61
CA ASN A 585 18.97 14.13 -20.43
C ASN A 585 20.48 14.33 -20.19
N GLU A 586 20.99 13.92 -19.03
CA GLU A 586 22.43 13.92 -18.71
C GLU A 586 23.11 12.57 -19.03
N GLY A 587 22.31 11.55 -19.34
CA GLY A 587 22.73 10.17 -19.61
C GLY A 587 21.86 9.15 -18.87
N PHE A 588 21.65 8.00 -19.48
CA PHE A 588 20.95 6.88 -18.86
C PHE A 588 21.87 6.13 -17.91
N GLN A 589 21.47 6.02 -16.64
CA GLN A 589 22.09 5.13 -15.67
C GLN A 589 20.98 4.34 -14.96
N THR A 590 21.12 3.02 -14.92
CA THR A 590 20.06 2.10 -14.49
C THR A 590 19.53 2.45 -13.09
N LEU A 591 20.41 2.54 -12.10
CA LEU A 591 20.03 2.78 -10.70
C LEU A 591 19.45 4.18 -10.49
N ALA A 592 20.04 5.20 -11.12
CA ALA A 592 19.56 6.57 -11.02
C ALA A 592 18.16 6.71 -11.63
N TYR A 593 17.92 6.08 -12.79
CA TYR A 593 16.63 6.09 -13.47
C TYR A 593 15.53 5.42 -12.63
N LEU A 594 15.81 4.24 -12.08
CA LEU A 594 14.87 3.54 -11.19
C LEU A 594 14.51 4.43 -9.99
N LYS A 595 15.50 5.04 -9.33
CA LYS A 595 15.29 5.96 -8.20
C LYS A 595 14.49 7.21 -8.58
N ALA A 596 14.71 7.77 -9.77
CA ALA A 596 13.93 8.92 -10.24
C ALA A 596 12.47 8.56 -10.54
N LYS A 597 12.22 7.47 -11.26
CA LYS A 597 10.85 6.97 -11.57
C LYS A 597 10.07 6.67 -10.28
N ALA A 598 10.73 5.97 -9.36
CA ALA A 598 10.30 5.68 -8.00
C ALA A 598 9.84 6.92 -7.22
N ASN A 599 10.68 7.94 -7.19
CA ASN A 599 10.46 9.16 -6.43
C ASN A 599 9.35 10.02 -7.06
N ALA A 600 9.31 10.08 -8.40
CA ALA A 600 8.32 10.85 -9.12
C ALA A 600 6.89 10.32 -8.89
N ASP A 601 6.71 9.00 -8.85
CA ASP A 601 5.39 8.41 -8.60
C ASP A 601 4.84 8.73 -7.19
N ILE A 602 5.73 8.97 -6.23
CA ILE A 602 5.40 9.35 -4.85
C ILE A 602 5.22 10.87 -4.72
N ASP A 603 6.08 11.66 -5.38
CA ASP A 603 6.03 13.12 -5.38
C ASP A 603 4.77 13.69 -5.99
N PHE A 604 4.15 12.95 -6.91
CA PHE A 604 2.95 13.39 -7.56
C PHE A 604 1.86 13.69 -6.51
N LYS A 605 1.64 14.98 -6.28
CA LYS A 605 0.53 15.48 -5.48
C LYS A 605 -0.59 15.83 -6.44
N SER A 606 -1.67 15.07 -6.37
CA SER A 606 -2.92 15.41 -7.05
C SER A 606 -3.27 16.88 -6.78
N SER A 607 -3.58 17.61 -7.84
CA SER A 607 -3.97 19.01 -7.83
C SER A 607 -5.23 19.30 -6.99
N LYS A 608 -5.93 18.26 -6.51
CA LYS A 608 -7.15 18.35 -5.70
C LYS A 608 -6.95 18.71 -4.22
N LYS A 609 -5.72 18.82 -3.70
CA LYS A 609 -5.47 18.95 -2.24
C LYS A 609 -5.17 20.35 -1.70
N SER A 610 -4.98 21.38 -2.53
CA SER A 610 -5.01 22.75 -2.01
C SER A 610 -6.46 23.24 -2.03
N GLY A 611 -7.07 23.35 -0.85
CA GLY A 611 -8.27 24.16 -0.69
C GLY A 611 -8.02 25.58 -1.20
N SER A 612 -9.08 26.21 -1.71
CA SER A 612 -9.15 27.59 -2.20
C SER A 612 -8.14 27.93 -3.31
N VAL A 613 -8.55 27.72 -4.56
CA VAL A 613 -8.87 28.76 -5.55
C VAL A 613 -9.33 27.96 -6.78
N GLU A 614 -10.62 27.99 -7.10
CA GLU A 614 -11.06 27.58 -8.44
C GLU A 614 -10.25 28.43 -9.43
N PRO A 615 -9.38 27.86 -10.28
CA PRO A 615 -8.73 28.65 -11.31
C PRO A 615 -9.84 29.32 -12.13
N GLU A 616 -9.68 30.60 -12.46
CA GLU A 616 -10.54 31.33 -13.39
C GLU A 616 -10.53 30.63 -14.76
N ARG A 617 -11.29 29.54 -14.87
CA ARG A 617 -11.52 28.76 -16.07
C ARG A 617 -12.70 29.41 -16.79
N ARG A 618 -12.54 29.61 -18.10
CA ARG A 618 -13.43 30.48 -18.89
C ARG A 618 -14.83 29.87 -18.97
N LYS A 619 -15.83 30.74 -19.11
CA LYS A 619 -17.26 30.40 -19.16
C LYS A 619 -17.56 29.48 -20.37
N ALA A 620 -17.49 28.16 -20.18
CA ALA A 620 -17.75 27.13 -21.19
C ALA A 620 -19.26 26.97 -21.52
N VAL A 621 -19.60 26.64 -22.78
CA VAL A 621 -20.99 26.44 -23.27
C VAL A 621 -21.14 25.03 -23.87
N PRO A 622 -22.16 24.23 -23.49
CA PRO A 622 -22.37 22.90 -24.04
C PRO A 622 -22.53 22.85 -25.56
N SER A 623 -22.10 21.74 -26.17
CA SER A 623 -22.27 21.49 -27.60
C SER A 623 -23.73 21.52 -28.05
N GLY A 624 -24.01 22.22 -29.15
CA GLY A 624 -25.34 22.30 -29.77
C GLY A 624 -26.23 23.45 -29.30
N VAL A 625 -25.73 24.35 -28.44
CA VAL A 625 -26.39 25.62 -28.11
C VAL A 625 -26.25 26.62 -29.28
N LYS A 626 -27.37 27.24 -29.67
CA LYS A 626 -27.46 28.24 -30.77
C LYS A 626 -27.25 29.67 -30.28
N HIS A 627 -27.54 29.93 -29.01
CA HIS A 627 -27.54 31.26 -28.42
C HIS A 627 -26.72 31.28 -27.12
N ASP A 628 -25.39 31.33 -27.27
CA ASP A 628 -24.40 31.21 -26.19
C ASP A 628 -24.56 32.30 -25.13
N ALA A 629 -24.80 33.54 -25.54
CA ALA A 629 -25.00 34.66 -24.63
C ALA A 629 -26.27 34.49 -23.77
N LEU A 630 -27.36 33.95 -24.34
CA LEU A 630 -28.57 33.63 -23.57
C LEU A 630 -28.33 32.47 -22.61
N PHE A 631 -27.62 31.43 -23.05
CA PHE A 631 -27.26 30.31 -22.18
C PHE A 631 -26.45 30.78 -20.96
N HIS A 632 -25.49 31.69 -21.14
CA HIS A 632 -24.74 32.26 -20.03
C HIS A 632 -25.62 33.04 -19.05
N THR A 633 -26.52 33.91 -19.55
CA THR A 633 -27.45 34.65 -18.70
C THR A 633 -28.33 33.69 -17.88
N LEU A 634 -28.89 32.67 -18.52
CA LEU A 634 -29.71 31.66 -17.85
C LEU A 634 -28.91 30.82 -16.85
N LYS A 635 -27.63 30.54 -17.13
CA LYS A 635 -26.74 29.81 -16.23
C LYS A 635 -26.38 30.63 -15.00
N ILE A 636 -25.99 31.90 -15.17
CA ILE A 636 -25.67 32.81 -14.05
C ILE A 636 -26.88 32.93 -13.13
N TRP A 637 -28.06 33.21 -13.70
CA TRP A 637 -29.31 33.28 -12.95
C TRP A 637 -29.58 31.97 -12.18
N ARG A 638 -29.41 30.81 -12.81
CA ARG A 638 -29.61 29.51 -12.14
C ARG A 638 -28.65 29.34 -10.97
N ASP A 639 -27.37 29.67 -11.17
CA ASP A 639 -26.33 29.45 -10.18
C ASP A 639 -26.48 30.38 -8.97
N GLU A 640 -26.83 31.65 -9.21
CA GLU A 640 -27.21 32.63 -8.17
C GLU A 640 -28.45 32.17 -7.39
N LEU A 641 -29.50 31.76 -8.10
CA LEU A 641 -30.74 31.30 -7.49
C LEU A 641 -30.55 30.01 -6.67
N ALA A 642 -29.69 29.10 -7.13
CA ALA A 642 -29.33 27.89 -6.41
C ALA A 642 -28.53 28.21 -5.13
N ALA A 643 -27.63 29.20 -5.19
CA ALA A 643 -26.87 29.67 -4.03
C ALA A 643 -27.79 30.32 -2.99
N ASP A 644 -28.69 31.21 -3.41
CA ASP A 644 -29.66 31.89 -2.53
C ASP A 644 -30.61 30.90 -1.84
N GLN A 645 -31.02 29.84 -2.54
CA GLN A 645 -31.89 28.81 -2.00
C GLN A 645 -31.15 27.71 -1.22
N GLY A 646 -29.81 27.68 -1.27
CA GLY A 646 -29.01 26.63 -0.65
C GLY A 646 -29.24 25.24 -1.25
N VAL A 647 -29.61 25.15 -2.54
CA VAL A 647 -29.92 23.89 -3.23
C VAL A 647 -28.92 23.58 -4.35
N PRO A 648 -28.69 22.31 -4.73
CA PRO A 648 -27.87 21.98 -5.89
C PRO A 648 -28.42 22.56 -7.21
N VAL A 649 -27.56 23.12 -8.06
CA VAL A 649 -27.92 23.78 -9.34
C VAL A 649 -28.88 22.99 -10.24
N TYR A 650 -28.72 21.67 -10.33
CA TYR A 650 -29.59 20.81 -11.15
C TYR A 650 -31.05 20.73 -10.63
N GLN A 651 -31.29 21.03 -9.35
CA GLN A 651 -32.64 21.08 -8.77
C GLN A 651 -33.42 22.29 -9.28
N VAL A 652 -32.74 23.44 -9.45
CA VAL A 652 -33.32 24.63 -10.10
C VAL A 652 -33.63 24.30 -11.55
N LEU A 653 -32.61 24.11 -12.40
CA LEU A 653 -32.76 23.61 -13.76
C LEU A 653 -31.52 22.78 -14.17
N PRO A 654 -31.70 21.55 -14.70
CA PRO A 654 -30.60 20.81 -15.31
C PRO A 654 -29.98 21.60 -16.48
N GLN A 655 -28.67 21.46 -16.68
CA GLN A 655 -27.95 22.19 -17.74
C GLN A 655 -28.52 21.93 -19.14
N LYS A 656 -28.98 20.69 -19.40
CA LYS A 656 -29.70 20.34 -20.64
C LYS A 656 -30.94 21.19 -20.89
N VAL A 657 -31.66 21.56 -19.83
CA VAL A 657 -32.85 22.43 -19.92
C VAL A 657 -32.44 23.85 -20.29
N LEU A 658 -31.32 24.36 -19.75
CA LEU A 658 -30.77 25.65 -20.14
C LEU A 658 -30.37 25.66 -21.63
N SER A 659 -29.74 24.58 -22.10
CA SER A 659 -29.41 24.40 -23.52
C SER A 659 -30.66 24.38 -24.40
N ASP A 660 -31.72 23.66 -23.99
CA ASP A 660 -32.99 23.62 -24.72
C ASP A 660 -33.70 24.98 -24.75
N LEU A 661 -33.66 25.74 -23.65
CA LEU A 661 -34.19 27.11 -23.57
C LEU A 661 -33.45 28.04 -24.53
N ALA A 662 -32.12 28.01 -24.49
CA ALA A 662 -31.26 28.79 -25.38
C ALA A 662 -31.40 28.37 -26.85
N ASN A 663 -31.90 27.17 -27.15
CA ASN A 663 -32.08 26.67 -28.51
C ASN A 663 -33.47 26.92 -29.10
N ARG A 664 -34.51 26.91 -28.26
CA ARG A 664 -35.91 26.92 -28.70
C ARG A 664 -36.59 28.28 -28.52
N LEU A 665 -36.04 29.16 -27.70
CA LEU A 665 -36.56 30.51 -27.45
C LEU A 665 -38.09 30.55 -27.18
N PRO A 666 -38.62 29.81 -26.20
CA PRO A 666 -40.06 29.75 -25.93
C PRO A 666 -40.66 31.14 -25.66
N ALA A 667 -41.84 31.39 -26.22
CA ALA A 667 -42.54 32.68 -26.17
C ALA A 667 -43.69 32.74 -25.15
N ASN A 668 -44.04 31.61 -24.54
CA ASN A 668 -45.16 31.48 -23.61
C ASN A 668 -45.01 30.26 -22.69
N PHE A 669 -45.89 30.15 -21.69
CA PHE A 669 -45.87 29.04 -20.73
C PHE A 669 -46.12 27.67 -21.38
N ALA A 670 -46.94 27.59 -22.44
CA ALA A 670 -47.22 26.34 -23.13
C ALA A 670 -45.98 25.80 -23.87
N GLU A 671 -45.16 26.70 -24.43
CA GLU A 671 -43.89 26.35 -25.06
C GLU A 671 -42.80 25.99 -24.04
N LEU A 672 -42.79 26.65 -22.87
CA LEU A 672 -41.94 26.23 -21.75
C LEU A 672 -42.28 24.81 -21.27
N GLU A 673 -43.56 24.46 -21.16
CA GLU A 673 -44.01 23.11 -20.74
C GLU A 673 -43.60 22.01 -21.73
N ARG A 674 -43.39 22.35 -23.01
CA ARG A 674 -42.88 21.42 -24.03
C ARG A 674 -41.39 21.11 -23.88
N ILE A 675 -40.65 21.83 -23.02
CA ILE A 675 -39.25 21.55 -22.73
C ILE A 675 -39.16 20.48 -21.65
N LYS A 676 -38.62 19.32 -22.02
CA LYS A 676 -38.49 18.17 -21.13
C LYS A 676 -37.60 18.51 -19.92
N GLY A 677 -38.21 18.60 -18.74
CA GLY A 677 -37.53 19.01 -17.49
C GLY A 677 -38.13 20.27 -16.86
N ILE A 678 -39.03 20.97 -17.56
CA ILE A 678 -39.82 22.09 -17.04
C ILE A 678 -41.27 21.62 -16.84
N GLY A 679 -41.60 21.21 -15.61
CA GLY A 679 -42.97 20.87 -15.21
C GLY A 679 -43.75 22.07 -14.65
N LYS A 680 -45.06 21.90 -14.44
CA LYS A 680 -45.97 22.95 -13.93
C LYS A 680 -45.47 23.68 -12.68
N VAL A 681 -44.78 22.97 -11.78
CA VAL A 681 -44.17 23.56 -10.57
C VAL A 681 -43.07 24.57 -10.92
N LYS A 682 -42.15 24.20 -11.82
CA LYS A 682 -41.05 25.08 -12.25
C LYS A 682 -41.54 26.25 -13.08
N ILE A 683 -42.60 26.06 -13.88
CA ILE A 683 -43.26 27.15 -14.61
C ILE A 683 -43.84 28.17 -13.63
N LYS A 684 -44.53 27.71 -12.58
CA LYS A 684 -45.09 28.59 -11.56
C LYS A 684 -44.02 29.35 -10.79
N GLN A 685 -42.89 28.70 -10.51
CA GLN A 685 -41.79 29.31 -9.74
C GLN A 685 -40.93 30.27 -10.57
N TYR A 686 -40.56 29.88 -11.79
CA TYR A 686 -39.49 30.53 -12.56
C TYR A 686 -39.90 30.94 -13.98
N GLY A 687 -41.09 30.55 -14.45
CA GLY A 687 -41.48 30.72 -15.86
C GLY A 687 -41.51 32.18 -16.32
N ILE A 688 -41.92 33.11 -15.45
CA ILE A 688 -41.95 34.55 -15.77
C ILE A 688 -40.53 35.10 -15.96
N GLU A 689 -39.63 34.81 -15.03
CA GLU A 689 -38.22 35.26 -15.10
C GLU A 689 -37.51 34.69 -16.32
N ILE A 690 -37.73 33.40 -16.61
CA ILE A 690 -37.15 32.73 -17.79
C ILE A 690 -37.65 33.39 -19.08
N LEU A 691 -38.96 33.63 -19.24
CA LEU A 691 -39.52 34.28 -20.42
C LEU A 691 -39.03 35.72 -20.56
N ASN A 692 -38.89 36.46 -19.46
CA ASN A 692 -38.36 37.83 -19.48
C ASN A 692 -36.89 37.86 -19.94
N MET A 693 -36.04 36.95 -19.44
CA MET A 693 -34.64 36.85 -19.88
C MET A 693 -34.52 36.49 -21.36
N ILE A 694 -35.37 35.57 -21.85
CA ILE A 694 -35.41 35.19 -23.27
C ILE A 694 -35.91 36.35 -24.13
N GLY A 695 -36.98 37.04 -23.72
CA GLY A 695 -37.54 38.19 -24.41
C GLY A 695 -36.53 39.35 -24.52
N ALA A 696 -35.90 39.72 -23.41
CA ALA A 696 -34.87 40.76 -23.37
C ALA A 696 -33.67 40.41 -24.27
N TYR A 697 -33.27 39.14 -24.30
CA TYR A 697 -32.23 38.67 -25.21
C TYR A 697 -32.64 38.79 -26.68
N CYS A 698 -33.85 38.33 -27.05
CA CYS A 698 -34.36 38.40 -28.41
C CYS A 698 -34.47 39.85 -28.91
N GLU A 699 -34.95 40.76 -28.06
CA GLU A 699 -35.04 42.19 -28.36
C GLU A 699 -33.65 42.80 -28.60
N SER A 700 -32.68 42.50 -27.72
CA SER A 700 -31.29 42.99 -27.86
C SER A 700 -30.57 42.49 -29.12
N LYS A 701 -31.03 41.38 -29.71
CA LYS A 701 -30.44 40.74 -30.90
C LYS A 701 -31.28 40.91 -32.16
N GLY A 702 -32.42 41.62 -32.10
CA GLY A 702 -33.31 41.82 -33.23
C GLY A 702 -33.98 40.53 -33.76
N ILE A 703 -34.17 39.53 -32.89
CA ILE A 703 -34.82 38.26 -33.23
C ILE A 703 -36.34 38.43 -33.10
N GLU A 704 -37.11 38.04 -34.12
CA GLU A 704 -38.58 38.15 -34.10
C GLU A 704 -39.18 37.25 -32.99
N TYR A 705 -39.58 37.87 -31.88
CA TYR A 705 -40.11 37.19 -30.69
C TYR A 705 -41.54 37.67 -30.41
N LYS A 706 -42.54 36.84 -30.73
CA LYS A 706 -43.96 37.14 -30.51
C LYS A 706 -44.43 36.54 -29.19
N ALA A 707 -44.25 37.28 -28.10
CA ALA A 707 -44.85 36.92 -26.83
C ALA A 707 -46.39 36.89 -26.97
N SER A 708 -47.03 35.76 -26.65
CA SER A 708 -48.49 35.66 -26.70
C SER A 708 -49.11 36.44 -25.52
N ASN A 709 -50.16 37.21 -25.79
CA ASN A 709 -50.84 38.15 -24.88
C ASN A 709 -51.49 37.55 -23.61
N GLU A 710 -51.25 36.29 -23.23
CA GLU A 710 -51.65 35.77 -21.92
C GLU A 710 -50.67 36.14 -20.78
N LEU A 711 -49.61 36.90 -21.08
CA LEU A 711 -48.57 37.34 -20.14
C LEU A 711 -48.90 38.62 -19.33
N LEU A 712 -50.14 39.11 -19.33
CA LEU A 712 -50.48 40.41 -18.72
C LEU A 712 -51.59 40.32 -17.66
N SER A 713 -51.29 39.65 -16.55
CA SER A 713 -51.70 40.11 -15.21
C SER A 713 -50.79 39.40 -14.20
N VAL A 714 -49.81 40.08 -13.62
CA VAL A 714 -49.90 40.74 -12.31
C VAL A 714 -48.96 41.95 -12.29
N LYS A 715 -49.50 43.09 -11.83
CA LYS A 715 -48.85 44.39 -11.74
C LYS A 715 -47.74 44.49 -10.68
N ALA A 716 -46.89 45.49 -10.94
CA ALA A 716 -46.05 46.28 -10.05
C ALA A 716 -44.63 45.76 -9.75
N THR A 717 -43.66 46.53 -10.24
CA THR A 717 -42.33 46.68 -9.67
C THR A 717 -42.45 46.74 -8.14
N LYS A 718 -41.93 45.73 -7.44
CA LYS A 718 -41.86 45.76 -5.98
C LYS A 718 -40.75 46.73 -5.58
N PRO A 719 -41.01 47.69 -4.67
CA PRO A 719 -39.94 48.37 -3.96
C PRO A 719 -39.15 47.32 -3.16
N ASP A 720 -37.88 47.60 -2.90
CA ASP A 720 -37.01 46.76 -2.10
C ASP A 720 -37.76 46.24 -0.86
N THR A 721 -37.98 44.94 -0.84
CA THR A 721 -38.83 44.28 0.14
C THR A 721 -38.33 44.47 1.57
N LYS A 722 -37.03 44.76 1.75
CA LYS A 722 -36.39 45.06 3.04
C LYS A 722 -36.76 46.47 3.51
N LEU A 723 -36.62 47.48 2.65
CA LEU A 723 -36.99 48.87 2.92
C LEU A 723 -38.48 49.01 3.26
N LEU A 724 -39.35 48.22 2.63
CA LEU A 724 -40.78 48.22 2.95
C LEU A 724 -41.06 47.67 4.36
N SER A 725 -40.31 46.65 4.81
CA SER A 725 -40.42 46.13 6.20
C SER A 725 -39.98 47.20 7.19
N LEU A 726 -38.84 47.86 6.93
CA LEU A 726 -38.30 48.89 7.79
C LEU A 726 -39.25 50.08 7.92
N LYS A 727 -39.89 50.49 6.82
CA LYS A 727 -40.86 51.59 6.83
C LYS A 727 -42.06 51.27 7.73
N LEU A 728 -42.67 50.09 7.56
CA LEU A 728 -43.82 49.68 8.36
C LEU A 728 -43.45 49.48 9.85
N PHE A 729 -42.22 49.07 10.13
CA PHE A 729 -41.70 48.96 11.48
C PHE A 729 -41.50 50.34 12.13
N LYS A 730 -40.92 51.31 11.40
CA LYS A 730 -40.79 52.71 11.86
C LYS A 730 -42.13 53.43 12.01
N GLU A 731 -43.20 52.94 11.37
CA GLU A 731 -44.57 53.40 11.57
C GLU A 731 -45.22 52.81 12.86
N GLY A 732 -44.50 52.00 13.63
CA GLY A 732 -44.90 51.50 14.95
C GLY A 732 -45.58 50.13 14.97
N LYS A 733 -45.55 49.38 13.86
CA LYS A 733 -46.16 48.03 13.77
C LYS A 733 -45.21 46.96 14.28
N THR A 734 -45.75 45.92 14.92
CA THR A 734 -44.94 44.78 15.38
C THR A 734 -44.53 43.86 14.22
N VAL A 735 -43.53 43.00 14.44
CA VAL A 735 -43.07 42.02 13.45
C VAL A 735 -44.21 41.11 12.97
N GLU A 736 -45.12 40.70 13.87
CA GLU A 736 -46.28 39.87 13.56
C GLU A 736 -47.32 40.61 12.73
N GLU A 737 -47.55 41.89 13.02
CA GLU A 737 -48.49 42.73 12.27
C GLU A 737 -47.98 42.97 10.85
N ILE A 738 -46.68 43.26 10.70
CA ILE A 738 -46.03 43.43 9.39
C ILE A 738 -46.06 42.12 8.61
N ALA A 739 -45.80 40.98 9.27
CA ALA A 739 -45.86 39.66 8.66
C ALA A 739 -47.28 39.37 8.12
N LYS A 740 -48.31 39.64 8.92
CA LYS A 740 -49.71 39.45 8.53
C LYS A 740 -50.13 40.38 7.39
N GLU A 741 -49.81 41.67 7.48
CA GLU A 741 -50.16 42.67 6.48
C GLU A 741 -49.48 42.42 5.13
N ARG A 742 -48.25 41.90 5.15
CA ARG A 742 -47.48 41.62 3.94
C ARG A 742 -47.59 40.19 3.44
N SER A 743 -48.37 39.35 4.12
CA SER A 743 -48.49 37.91 3.84
C SER A 743 -47.13 37.19 3.81
N LEU A 744 -46.25 37.54 4.75
CA LEU A 744 -44.94 36.94 4.96
C LEU A 744 -44.91 36.21 6.32
N VAL A 745 -43.96 35.29 6.49
CA VAL A 745 -43.72 34.66 7.80
C VAL A 745 -42.87 35.59 8.68
N THR A 746 -43.07 35.54 10.00
CA THR A 746 -42.38 36.41 10.98
C THR A 746 -40.86 36.35 10.83
N SER A 747 -40.30 35.16 10.59
CA SER A 747 -38.88 34.95 10.35
C SER A 747 -38.32 35.69 9.13
N THR A 748 -39.15 35.95 8.11
CA THR A 748 -38.76 36.76 6.94
C THR A 748 -38.71 38.25 7.30
N ILE A 749 -39.66 38.74 8.11
CA ILE A 749 -39.64 40.13 8.59
C ILE A 749 -38.46 40.36 9.53
N GLU A 750 -38.18 39.43 10.46
CA GLU A 750 -36.99 39.46 11.32
C GLU A 750 -35.70 39.51 10.49
N SER A 751 -35.61 38.69 9.43
CA SER A 751 -34.46 38.71 8.51
C SER A 751 -34.34 40.02 7.75
N HIS A 752 -35.44 40.66 7.36
CA HIS A 752 -35.41 41.97 6.70
C HIS A 752 -34.95 43.08 7.65
N LEU A 753 -35.35 43.04 8.93
CA LEU A 753 -34.95 44.02 9.94
C LEU A 753 -33.50 43.81 10.41
N THR A 754 -33.02 42.56 10.41
CA THR A 754 -31.63 42.21 10.73
C THR A 754 -30.63 43.01 9.89
N ASP A 755 -30.93 43.24 8.60
CA ASP A 755 -30.05 44.00 7.71
C ASP A 755 -29.84 45.46 8.13
N PHE A 756 -30.71 46.02 8.97
CA PHE A 756 -30.62 47.40 9.46
C PHE A 756 -30.12 47.52 10.91
N ILE A 757 -29.78 46.40 11.56
CA ILE A 757 -29.09 46.43 12.87
C ILE A 757 -27.72 47.10 12.66
N GLY A 758 -27.46 48.16 13.43
CA GLY A 758 -26.27 49.02 13.28
C GLY A 758 -26.49 50.25 12.37
N ASP A 759 -27.49 50.21 11.49
CA ASP A 759 -27.88 51.32 10.59
C ASP A 759 -29.14 52.05 11.11
N GLY A 760 -29.16 52.32 12.41
CA GLY A 760 -30.24 53.06 13.09
C GLY A 760 -31.42 52.24 13.60
N LEU A 761 -31.29 50.91 13.68
CA LEU A 761 -32.22 50.00 14.36
C LEU A 761 -31.48 49.23 15.47
N ASP A 762 -32.02 49.19 16.68
CA ASP A 762 -31.47 48.39 17.78
C ASP A 762 -32.06 46.97 17.75
N ILE A 763 -31.27 45.98 18.13
CA ILE A 763 -31.75 44.58 18.20
C ILE A 763 -32.91 44.44 19.18
N ASN A 764 -32.92 45.24 20.25
CA ASN A 764 -33.95 45.24 21.28
C ASN A 764 -35.26 45.90 20.81
N ASP A 765 -35.29 46.55 19.64
CA ASP A 765 -36.50 47.15 19.09
C ASP A 765 -37.53 46.08 18.71
N PHE A 766 -37.08 44.88 18.29
CA PHE A 766 -37.94 43.82 17.79
C PHE A 766 -37.66 42.42 18.38
N ILE A 767 -36.68 42.30 19.28
CA ILE A 767 -36.40 41.08 20.03
C ILE A 767 -36.35 41.41 21.52
N ALA A 768 -37.04 40.63 22.35
CA ALA A 768 -37.04 40.83 23.79
C ALA A 768 -35.60 40.71 24.37
N PRO A 769 -35.16 41.61 25.26
CA PRO A 769 -33.80 41.61 25.82
C PRO A 769 -33.39 40.28 26.47
N GLU A 770 -34.34 39.58 27.10
CA GLU A 770 -34.10 38.26 27.72
C GLU A 770 -33.68 37.20 26.68
N LYS A 771 -34.25 37.26 25.47
CA LYS A 771 -33.89 36.35 24.37
C LYS A 771 -32.55 36.72 23.76
N VAL A 772 -32.27 38.02 23.60
CA VAL A 772 -30.97 38.51 23.10
C VAL A 772 -29.83 38.04 24.01
N ASN A 773 -29.99 38.19 25.33
CA ASN A 773 -29.00 37.74 26.31
C ASN A 773 -28.81 36.22 26.26
N LYS A 774 -29.91 35.44 26.28
CA LYS A 774 -29.87 33.97 26.24
C LYS A 774 -29.14 33.42 24.99
N ILE A 775 -29.34 34.05 23.84
CA ILE A 775 -28.67 33.66 22.59
C ILE A 775 -27.20 34.10 22.61
N SER A 776 -26.91 35.32 23.07
CA SER A 776 -25.55 35.85 23.15
C SER A 776 -24.66 35.03 24.08
N ASP A 777 -25.14 34.71 25.28
CA ASP A 777 -24.39 33.93 26.27
C ASP A 777 -24.02 32.55 25.71
N TYR A 778 -24.97 31.87 25.06
CA TYR A 778 -24.70 30.58 24.44
C TYR A 778 -23.66 30.67 23.31
N ILE A 779 -23.73 31.70 22.46
CA ILE A 779 -22.77 31.89 21.36
C ILE A 779 -21.37 32.17 21.91
N LEU A 780 -21.25 33.01 22.94
CA LEU A 780 -19.98 33.39 23.56
C LEU A 780 -19.34 32.21 24.31
N GLU A 781 -20.13 31.41 25.04
CA GLU A 781 -19.62 30.24 25.77
C GLU A 781 -19.24 29.08 24.84
N SER A 782 -20.08 28.77 23.84
CA SER A 782 -19.89 27.60 22.97
C SER A 782 -19.02 27.86 21.74
N LYS A 783 -18.74 29.14 21.42
CA LYS A 783 -18.15 29.58 20.15
C LYS A 783 -18.86 29.03 18.90
N ALA A 784 -20.17 28.79 19.01
CA ALA A 784 -20.94 28.21 17.92
C ALA A 784 -21.08 29.18 16.73
N THR A 785 -20.65 28.74 15.54
CA THR A 785 -20.82 29.48 14.28
C THR A 785 -22.02 28.97 13.46
N SER A 786 -22.65 27.87 13.88
CA SER A 786 -23.75 27.23 13.17
C SER A 786 -25.12 27.57 13.76
N ILE A 787 -25.96 28.24 12.97
CA ILE A 787 -27.34 28.61 13.34
C ILE A 787 -28.18 27.36 13.71
N ASN A 788 -27.99 26.24 13.01
CA ASN A 788 -28.71 25.00 13.30
C ASN A 788 -28.35 24.41 14.66
N GLN A 789 -27.08 24.52 15.06
CA GLN A 789 -26.61 24.06 16.37
C GLN A 789 -27.19 24.91 17.50
N ILE A 790 -27.22 26.24 17.32
CA ILE A 790 -27.81 27.18 18.29
C ILE A 790 -29.32 26.91 18.43
N LYS A 791 -30.02 26.69 17.31
CA LYS A 791 -31.46 26.38 17.32
C LYS A 791 -31.79 25.06 18.02
N GLN A 792 -30.97 24.02 17.83
CA GLN A 792 -31.15 22.74 18.52
C GLN A 792 -30.94 22.87 20.03
N ALA A 793 -29.99 23.70 20.46
CA ALA A 793 -29.68 23.89 21.88
C ALA A 793 -30.70 24.77 22.62
N LEU A 794 -31.21 25.82 21.97
CA LEU A 794 -32.05 26.83 22.62
C LEU A 794 -33.56 26.59 22.50
N GLY A 795 -33.99 25.59 21.73
CA GLY A 795 -35.37 25.09 21.71
C GLY A 795 -36.31 25.80 20.72
N SER A 796 -37.60 25.46 20.78
CA SER A 796 -38.64 25.95 19.86
C SER A 796 -38.91 27.45 19.98
N ASP A 797 -38.71 28.02 21.17
CA ASP A 797 -39.18 29.36 21.55
C ASP A 797 -38.33 30.51 20.98
N ILE A 798 -37.18 30.18 20.37
CA ILE A 798 -36.27 31.11 19.71
C ILE A 798 -36.28 30.88 18.20
N SER A 799 -36.68 31.85 17.39
CA SER A 799 -36.75 31.72 15.94
C SER A 799 -35.35 31.66 15.29
N TYR A 800 -35.28 31.14 14.07
CA TYR A 800 -34.06 31.22 13.25
C TYR A 800 -33.68 32.67 12.89
N GLY A 801 -34.66 33.59 12.82
CA GLY A 801 -34.43 35.00 12.56
C GLY A 801 -33.82 35.72 13.76
N GLU A 802 -34.30 35.42 14.97
CA GLU A 802 -33.74 35.93 16.23
C GLU A 802 -32.27 35.55 16.40
N ILE A 803 -31.88 34.31 16.06
CA ILE A 803 -30.47 33.86 16.11
C ILE A 803 -29.59 34.67 15.14
N ARG A 804 -30.07 34.91 13.90
CA ARG A 804 -29.31 35.70 12.90
C ARG A 804 -29.14 37.16 13.33
N ALA A 805 -30.18 37.75 13.90
CA ALA A 805 -30.13 39.11 14.42
C ALA A 805 -29.06 39.24 15.52
N VAL A 806 -29.03 38.31 16.47
CA VAL A 806 -28.05 38.31 17.57
C VAL A 806 -26.63 38.06 17.06
N MET A 807 -26.43 37.13 16.12
CA MET A 807 -25.11 36.91 15.51
C MET A 807 -24.58 38.17 14.80
N LYS A 808 -25.44 38.90 14.09
CA LYS A 808 -25.05 40.16 13.45
C LYS A 808 -24.78 41.28 14.47
N HIS A 809 -25.57 41.37 15.53
CA HIS A 809 -25.33 42.32 16.62
C HIS A 809 -23.97 42.07 17.29
N LEU A 810 -23.62 40.80 17.56
CA LEU A 810 -22.32 40.42 18.12
C LEU A 810 -21.15 40.68 17.16
N SER A 811 -21.32 40.48 15.84
CA SER A 811 -20.26 40.79 14.88
C SER A 811 -19.98 42.29 14.80
N LEU A 812 -21.02 43.13 14.85
CA LEU A 812 -20.87 44.60 14.88
C LEU A 812 -20.21 45.08 16.18
N ALA A 813 -20.52 44.44 17.32
CA ALA A 813 -19.89 44.74 18.61
C ALA A 813 -18.42 44.28 18.73
N GLN A 814 -17.93 43.44 17.81
CA GLN A 814 -16.51 43.05 17.73
C GLN A 814 -15.71 43.95 16.77
N GLU A 815 -16.38 44.69 15.90
CA GLU A 815 -15.79 45.62 14.92
C GLU A 815 -15.79 47.09 15.39
N SER A 816 -16.45 47.39 16.52
CA SER A 816 -16.47 48.69 17.20
C SER A 816 -15.67 48.68 18.49
#